data_AF-V4WCX0-F1
#
_entry.id   AF-V4WCX0-F1
#
_cell.length_a   1.000
_cell.length_b   1.000
_cell.length_c   1.000
_cell.angle_alpha   90.00
_cell.angle_beta   90.00
_cell.angle_gamma   90.00
#
_symmetry.space_group_name_H-M   'P 1'
#
loop_
_entity.id
_entity.type
_entity.pdbx_description
1 polymer ?
#
loop_
_entity_poly.entity_id
_entity_poly.type
_entity_poly.pdbx_seq_one_letter_code
_entity_poly.pdbx_strand_id
1 'polypeptide(L)'
;MLDESKFDVHLKLWALRIPREHCKVASKILNGYLINRARVKPITEDPTCQENRYVILSENVQSSDLSDIPRQKLDELNKLCKIEVVSYSMTLGYSYWDADYVLKQILPPGVEVPTSFETIVNYQYRGHIAHLNIHDELLPFKDVIAKVIYDKNYPRIKTVVNKVGTIANEFRVPEFEILAGEDNMVTEVKQYGATFKLDYSLVYWNSRLEHEHLRIISQFRPGETICDMFAGIGPFAIPAAQKGCIVFANDLNPDSVHYLKINAKVNKVDNYVRAYNMDAREFIRQLMTAPAGEINSESDVFNLKACGNSGIQANKKTGIENVGLDVQDKEVAGNITSNSEGLQNYCRNADASVTATKRPSDGCLEENGTTNSASGRKGKTSKRMKGSELPNTKTWEHVDHIIMNLPASALKFLDAFRGLIQRQYWKGSLPWIHCYCFIRANETEELIISEAESALNACIQDPIFHKVRNVAPNKKMAQTRALEYDHFLVLFLVFVMFEVSSGDGVGVNWGTMSTHHLPADNVVQMLRENRFNKLKLFEADKKILDALIGSDIEVMLAIPNYMLLEMSEDPGAAASWVYANVSSYFYTGGVNIKYVAVGNEPFLRTYNDTYRYITLPALKNIQQALNDAGLGSKIKATVPFNADIYNSPESNPVPSAGGFRDEVKDLTIGIIQFLHLNNAPFTVNIYPFLSLYGNDYFPVDFAFFEGTNKPIRDGSLLYTNVFDANFDTLVWSLDKAGYPDMHIIVGEVGWPTDGDKNANIENAKKFSQGLLKHVLSGAGTPARKGTIDVYLFSLLDENAKSIAPGNFERHWGIFEYDGKPKYELDLSGKMKNKGLAPVEGVAYMPRRWCVLNPHADDFEELPDSIDYACSLSDCTALGYGSSCNHLTVEGNASYAFNMYYQMNSQESWNCDFSGLAMVTDGDPSDDHCQFPVMIAHGSSLLLRGGILDTLLAVVGQC
;
A
#
# COMPACT_ATOMS: atom_id res chain seq x y z
N MET A 1 31.45 -16.54 -22.60
CA MET A 1 30.76 -17.85 -22.59
C MET A 1 30.68 -18.30 -21.14
N LEU A 2 29.51 -18.76 -20.67
CA LEU A 2 29.34 -19.19 -19.28
C LEU A 2 29.98 -20.57 -19.07
N ASP A 3 30.80 -20.69 -18.03
CA ASP A 3 31.40 -21.97 -17.63
C ASP A 3 30.56 -22.57 -16.51
N GLU A 4 29.64 -23.48 -16.88
CA GLU A 4 28.70 -24.12 -15.97
C GLU A 4 29.39 -25.01 -14.92
N SER A 5 30.61 -25.50 -15.20
CA SER A 5 31.37 -26.34 -14.26
C SER A 5 31.84 -25.58 -13.00
N LYS A 6 31.88 -24.24 -13.05
CA LYS A 6 32.22 -23.40 -11.89
C LYS A 6 31.15 -23.39 -10.79
N PHE A 7 29.96 -23.89 -11.09
CA PHE A 7 28.86 -24.01 -10.14
C PHE A 7 28.72 -25.43 -9.56
N ASP A 8 29.59 -26.37 -9.97
CA ASP A 8 29.58 -27.76 -9.50
C ASP A 8 30.10 -27.87 -8.06
N VAL A 9 29.18 -28.13 -7.12
CA VAL A 9 29.53 -28.49 -5.74
C VAL A 9 29.52 -30.01 -5.59
N HIS A 10 30.70 -30.61 -5.48
CA HIS A 10 30.87 -32.05 -5.27
C HIS A 10 30.74 -32.41 -3.78
N LEU A 11 29.64 -33.06 -3.40
CA LEU A 11 29.43 -33.60 -2.06
C LEU A 11 29.94 -35.04 -1.99
N LYS A 12 30.79 -35.32 -0.99
CA LYS A 12 31.19 -36.68 -0.59
C LYS A 12 30.44 -37.01 0.69
N LEU A 13 29.63 -38.06 0.64
CA LEU A 13 28.66 -38.45 1.66
C LEU A 13 28.74 -39.95 1.92
N TRP A 14 28.03 -40.39 2.94
CA TRP A 14 27.71 -41.79 3.16
C TRP A 14 26.24 -42.04 2.82
N ALA A 15 25.93 -43.22 2.31
CA ALA A 15 24.56 -43.69 2.16
C ALA A 15 24.42 -45.09 2.75
N LEU A 16 23.20 -45.44 3.13
CA LEU A 16 22.85 -46.77 3.59
C LEU A 16 22.12 -47.52 2.48
N ARG A 17 22.63 -48.69 2.09
CA ARG A 17 21.90 -49.63 1.22
C ARG A 17 20.86 -50.35 2.06
N ILE A 18 19.58 -50.15 1.71
CA ILE A 18 18.42 -50.64 2.45
C ILE A 18 17.39 -51.22 1.46
N PRO A 19 16.72 -52.36 1.76
CA PRO A 19 15.65 -52.90 0.91
C PRO A 19 14.50 -51.91 0.73
N ARG A 20 13.95 -51.84 -0.49
CA ARG A 20 13.00 -50.81 -0.93
C ARG A 20 11.77 -50.67 -0.02
N GLU A 21 11.25 -51.77 0.52
CA GLU A 21 10.11 -51.79 1.45
C GLU A 21 10.42 -51.10 2.79
N HIS A 22 11.68 -51.11 3.23
CA HIS A 22 12.09 -50.59 4.54
C HIS A 22 12.56 -49.13 4.51
N CYS A 23 12.89 -48.57 3.34
CA CYS A 23 13.46 -47.21 3.22
C CYS A 23 12.59 -46.11 3.86
N LYS A 24 11.25 -46.21 3.77
CA LYS A 24 10.34 -45.25 4.40
C LYS A 24 10.41 -45.29 5.94
N VAL A 25 10.59 -46.47 6.53
CA VAL A 25 10.71 -46.64 7.99
C VAL A 25 12.11 -46.23 8.46
N ALA A 26 13.14 -46.66 7.72
CA ALA A 26 14.52 -46.25 7.94
C ALA A 26 14.69 -44.72 7.97
N SER A 27 14.05 -44.02 7.02
CA SER A 27 14.12 -42.56 6.95
C SER A 27 13.47 -41.86 8.16
N LYS A 28 12.41 -42.43 8.73
CA LYS A 28 11.79 -41.92 9.97
C LYS A 28 12.70 -42.07 11.17
N ILE A 29 13.35 -43.24 11.32
CA ILE A 29 14.32 -43.49 12.40
C ILE A 29 15.51 -42.54 12.27
N LEU A 30 16.02 -42.35 11.06
CA LEU A 30 17.15 -41.48 10.74
C LEU A 30 16.80 -39.99 10.62
N ASN A 31 15.60 -39.57 11.06
CA ASN A 31 15.24 -38.14 11.07
C ASN A 31 16.31 -37.31 11.81
N GLY A 32 16.74 -36.19 11.21
CA GLY A 32 17.87 -35.37 11.62
C GLY A 32 19.25 -35.79 11.07
N TYR A 33 19.38 -36.98 10.47
CA TYR A 33 20.66 -37.54 9.99
C TYR A 33 20.69 -37.83 8.48
N LEU A 34 19.63 -37.46 7.76
CA LEU A 34 19.54 -37.56 6.30
C LEU A 34 19.95 -36.26 5.62
N ILE A 35 20.34 -36.32 4.34
CA ILE A 35 20.62 -35.12 3.56
C ILE A 35 19.40 -34.17 3.54
N ASN A 36 19.63 -32.91 3.90
CA ASN A 36 18.63 -31.85 3.95
C ASN A 36 19.06 -30.70 3.02
N ARG A 37 18.74 -30.84 1.73
CA ARG A 37 19.03 -29.85 0.68
C ARG A 37 17.80 -29.74 -0.21
N ALA A 38 17.33 -28.52 -0.49
CA ALA A 38 16.17 -28.28 -1.34
C ALA A 38 16.33 -28.97 -2.71
N ARG A 39 15.26 -29.54 -3.26
CA ARG A 39 15.27 -30.32 -4.52
C ARG A 39 16.12 -31.61 -4.54
N VAL A 40 16.78 -31.99 -3.43
CA VAL A 40 17.50 -33.28 -3.30
C VAL A 40 16.65 -34.28 -2.52
N LYS A 41 16.39 -35.46 -3.11
CA LYS A 41 15.63 -36.52 -2.42
C LYS A 41 16.55 -37.35 -1.51
N PRO A 42 16.21 -37.58 -0.23
CA PRO A 42 17.03 -38.41 0.67
C PRO A 42 17.13 -39.90 0.30
N ILE A 43 16.31 -40.37 -0.63
CA ILE A 43 16.31 -41.76 -1.11
C ILE A 43 16.53 -41.73 -2.62
N THR A 44 17.54 -42.47 -3.09
CA THR A 44 17.87 -42.63 -4.52
C THR A 44 18.03 -44.11 -4.90
N GLU A 45 18.11 -44.38 -6.20
CA GLU A 45 18.26 -45.75 -6.71
C GLU A 45 19.66 -46.31 -6.42
N ASP A 46 19.71 -47.59 -6.04
CA ASP A 46 20.96 -48.32 -5.96
C ASP A 46 21.31 -48.82 -7.38
N PRO A 47 22.39 -48.33 -8.01
CA PRO A 47 22.75 -48.71 -9.38
C PRO A 47 23.23 -50.17 -9.50
N THR A 48 23.45 -50.86 -8.37
CA THR A 48 23.90 -52.26 -8.31
C THR A 48 22.79 -53.26 -8.05
N CYS A 49 21.62 -52.82 -7.54
CA CYS A 49 20.52 -53.71 -7.16
C CYS A 49 19.16 -53.02 -7.22
N GLN A 50 18.22 -53.55 -8.02
CA GLN A 50 16.87 -52.97 -8.14
C GLN A 50 15.98 -53.14 -6.90
N GLU A 51 16.28 -54.11 -6.03
CA GLU A 51 15.53 -54.40 -4.80
C GLU A 51 15.91 -53.45 -3.65
N ASN A 52 17.10 -52.85 -3.70
CA ASN A 52 17.59 -51.91 -2.70
C ASN A 52 17.43 -50.45 -3.15
N ARG A 53 17.56 -49.52 -2.20
CA ARG A 53 17.74 -48.09 -2.44
C ARG A 53 18.85 -47.56 -1.53
N TYR A 54 19.45 -46.44 -1.93
CA TYR A 54 20.39 -45.69 -1.11
C TYR A 54 19.64 -44.62 -0.32
N VAL A 55 19.71 -44.71 1.00
CA VAL A 55 19.25 -43.68 1.95
C VAL A 55 20.45 -42.80 2.29
N ILE A 56 20.45 -41.57 1.77
CA ILE A 56 21.60 -40.65 1.78
C ILE A 56 21.67 -39.92 3.12
N LEU A 57 22.81 -40.03 3.80
CA LEU A 57 23.05 -39.39 5.08
C LEU A 57 23.45 -37.91 4.91
N SER A 58 23.30 -37.14 5.99
CA SER A 58 23.63 -35.71 5.99
C SER A 58 25.13 -35.45 5.89
N GLU A 59 25.50 -34.23 5.48
CA GLU A 59 26.88 -33.74 5.51
C GLU A 59 27.50 -33.73 6.91
N ASN A 60 26.69 -33.91 7.97
CA ASN A 60 27.15 -33.98 9.36
C ASN A 60 27.52 -35.42 9.79
N VAL A 61 27.20 -36.45 9.00
CA VAL A 61 27.64 -37.83 9.24
C VAL A 61 28.87 -38.09 8.38
N GLN A 62 30.04 -38.07 9.01
CA GLN A 62 31.35 -38.16 8.35
C GLN A 62 32.00 -39.54 8.56
N SER A 63 31.60 -40.25 9.61
CA SER A 63 32.22 -41.50 10.05
C SER A 63 31.53 -42.72 9.41
N SER A 64 32.32 -43.57 8.74
CA SER A 64 31.82 -44.77 8.04
C SER A 64 31.30 -45.89 8.97
N ASP A 65 31.60 -45.79 10.27
CA ASP A 65 31.07 -46.66 11.33
C ASP A 65 29.73 -46.16 11.91
N LEU A 66 29.20 -45.05 11.38
CA LEU A 66 27.99 -44.37 11.84
C LEU A 66 28.03 -43.87 13.29
N SER A 67 29.22 -43.68 13.86
CA SER A 67 29.39 -43.20 15.25
C SER A 67 28.77 -41.81 15.51
N ASP A 68 28.56 -41.01 14.47
CA ASP A 68 27.85 -39.72 14.52
C ASP A 68 26.33 -39.86 14.75
N ILE A 69 25.77 -41.08 14.65
CA ILE A 69 24.35 -41.40 14.83
C ILE A 69 24.12 -42.07 16.19
N PRO A 70 23.14 -41.64 17.01
CA PRO A 70 22.85 -42.24 18.31
C PRO A 70 22.59 -43.74 18.22
N ARG A 71 23.27 -44.53 19.07
CA ARG A 71 23.17 -46.00 19.10
C ARG A 71 21.74 -46.52 19.13
N GLN A 72 20.85 -45.86 19.87
CA GLN A 72 19.41 -46.21 19.92
C GLN A 72 18.75 -46.25 18.54
N LYS A 73 19.06 -45.28 17.65
CA LYS A 73 18.56 -45.24 16.28
C LYS A 73 19.17 -46.34 15.42
N LEU A 74 20.46 -46.64 15.61
CA LEU A 74 21.16 -47.72 14.91
C LEU A 74 20.64 -49.10 15.33
N ASP A 75 20.36 -49.31 16.62
CA ASP A 75 19.79 -50.55 17.16
C ASP A 75 18.34 -50.78 16.68
N GLU A 76 17.56 -49.71 16.49
CA GLU A 76 16.24 -49.77 15.88
C GLU A 76 16.31 -50.10 14.38
N LEU A 77 17.25 -49.49 13.67
CA LEU A 77 17.45 -49.70 12.24
C LEU A 77 17.97 -51.12 11.92
N ASN A 78 18.88 -51.66 12.74
CA ASN A 78 19.40 -53.03 12.62
C ASN A 78 18.33 -54.11 12.90
N LYS A 79 17.23 -53.79 13.61
CA LYS A 79 16.10 -54.70 13.79
C LYS A 79 15.21 -54.80 12.55
N LEU A 80 15.22 -53.79 11.67
CA LEU A 80 14.41 -53.77 10.46
C LEU A 80 15.06 -54.56 9.33
N CYS A 81 16.36 -54.35 9.10
CA CYS A 81 17.09 -55.00 8.01
C CYS A 81 18.60 -54.99 8.27
N LYS A 82 19.35 -55.81 7.51
CA LYS A 82 20.81 -55.72 7.49
C LYS A 82 21.22 -54.47 6.72
N ILE A 83 21.90 -53.56 7.38
CA ILE A 83 22.38 -52.30 6.82
C ILE A 83 23.79 -52.51 6.23
N GLU A 84 24.06 -51.91 5.07
CA GLU A 84 25.40 -51.77 4.51
C GLU A 84 25.69 -50.28 4.26
N VAL A 85 26.81 -49.78 4.80
CA VAL A 85 27.26 -48.40 4.58
C VAL A 85 28.08 -48.35 3.29
N VAL A 86 27.68 -47.49 2.36
CA VAL A 86 28.36 -47.29 1.07
C VAL A 86 28.80 -45.84 0.93
N SER A 87 29.95 -45.61 0.30
CA SER A 87 30.36 -44.27 -0.09
C SER A 87 29.44 -43.75 -1.20
N TYR A 88 29.03 -42.49 -1.10
CA TYR A 88 28.12 -41.87 -2.04
C TYR A 88 28.64 -40.48 -2.40
N SER A 89 28.55 -40.11 -3.68
CA SER A 89 28.90 -38.76 -4.13
C SER A 89 27.84 -38.22 -5.08
N MET A 90 27.50 -36.95 -4.91
CA MET A 90 26.65 -36.19 -5.83
C MET A 90 27.30 -34.87 -6.20
N THR A 91 26.92 -34.33 -7.36
CA THR A 91 27.34 -33.01 -7.82
C THR A 91 26.10 -32.13 -7.93
N LEU A 92 26.06 -31.02 -7.19
CA LEU A 92 25.06 -29.98 -7.35
C LEU A 92 25.60 -28.99 -8.39
N GLY A 93 25.28 -29.22 -9.67
CA GLY A 93 25.77 -28.41 -10.78
C GLY A 93 24.86 -27.25 -11.15
N TYR A 94 25.16 -26.57 -12.27
CA TYR A 94 24.44 -25.37 -12.72
C TYR A 94 22.91 -25.46 -12.59
N SER A 95 22.29 -26.56 -13.03
CA SER A 95 20.82 -26.78 -13.01
C SER A 95 20.17 -26.76 -11.62
N TYR A 96 20.94 -27.01 -10.55
CA TYR A 96 20.44 -26.96 -9.18
C TYR A 96 20.19 -25.52 -8.69
N TRP A 97 21.02 -24.58 -9.12
CA TRP A 97 20.98 -23.19 -8.66
C TRP A 97 19.92 -22.37 -9.40
N ASP A 98 19.32 -21.39 -8.72
CA ASP A 98 18.44 -20.40 -9.36
C ASP A 98 19.24 -19.31 -10.12
N ALA A 99 18.54 -18.36 -10.74
CA ALA A 99 19.16 -17.28 -11.51
C ALA A 99 19.90 -16.28 -10.62
N ASP A 100 19.37 -15.96 -9.43
CA ASP A 100 19.95 -14.97 -8.52
C ASP A 100 21.29 -15.46 -7.96
N TYR A 101 21.33 -16.69 -7.44
CA TYR A 101 22.56 -17.32 -6.97
C TYR A 101 23.63 -17.35 -8.07
N VAL A 102 23.27 -17.79 -9.27
CA VAL A 102 24.20 -17.84 -10.42
C VAL A 102 24.73 -16.45 -10.77
N LEU A 103 23.87 -15.43 -10.84
CA LEU A 103 24.28 -14.08 -11.20
C LEU A 103 25.16 -13.44 -10.12
N LYS A 104 24.88 -13.67 -8.83
CA LYS A 104 25.71 -13.19 -7.70
C LYS A 104 27.15 -13.74 -7.71
N GLN A 105 27.37 -14.92 -8.29
CA GLN A 105 28.70 -15.52 -8.43
C GLN A 105 29.44 -15.07 -9.72
N ILE A 106 28.73 -14.53 -10.70
CA ILE A 106 29.29 -14.05 -11.98
C ILE A 106 29.61 -12.56 -11.93
N LEU A 107 28.75 -11.76 -11.30
CA LEU A 107 28.84 -10.31 -11.29
C LEU A 107 29.83 -9.81 -10.22
N PRO A 108 30.44 -8.62 -10.39
CA PRO A 108 31.39 -8.08 -9.42
C PRO A 108 30.74 -7.84 -8.04
N PRO A 109 31.47 -8.03 -6.92
CA PRO A 109 30.96 -7.76 -5.59
C PRO A 109 30.50 -6.30 -5.44
N GLY A 110 29.29 -6.11 -4.92
CA GLY A 110 28.68 -4.79 -4.71
C GLY A 110 27.77 -4.30 -5.84
N VAL A 111 27.70 -5.01 -6.98
CA VAL A 111 26.76 -4.69 -8.07
C VAL A 111 25.41 -5.37 -7.82
N GLU A 112 24.31 -4.63 -7.96
CA GLU A 112 22.96 -5.15 -7.78
C GLU A 112 22.58 -6.08 -8.94
N VAL A 113 22.09 -7.29 -8.61
CA VAL A 113 21.61 -8.26 -9.61
C VAL A 113 20.26 -7.80 -10.18
N PRO A 114 20.02 -7.88 -11.51
CA PRO A 114 18.70 -7.64 -12.12
C PRO A 114 17.63 -8.67 -11.72
N THR A 115 17.15 -8.61 -10.47
CA THR A 115 16.17 -9.53 -9.89
C THR A 115 14.72 -9.23 -10.30
N SER A 116 14.44 -8.03 -10.82
CA SER A 116 13.07 -7.56 -11.13
C SER A 116 12.84 -7.24 -12.61
N PHE A 117 12.96 -8.27 -13.47
CA PHE A 117 12.58 -8.16 -14.89
C PHE A 117 11.07 -8.28 -15.10
N GLU A 118 10.52 -7.56 -16.07
CA GLU A 118 9.09 -7.66 -16.40
C GLU A 118 8.85 -8.88 -17.32
N THR A 119 7.98 -9.80 -16.90
CA THR A 119 7.56 -10.93 -17.73
C THR A 119 6.22 -10.65 -18.38
N ILE A 120 6.17 -10.75 -19.70
CA ILE A 120 4.94 -10.53 -20.48
C ILE A 120 4.28 -11.89 -20.70
N VAL A 121 3.26 -12.17 -19.90
CA VAL A 121 2.74 -13.52 -19.66
C VAL A 121 1.76 -13.95 -20.75
N ASN A 122 2.21 -14.84 -21.65
CA ASN A 122 1.32 -15.59 -22.53
C ASN A 122 0.51 -16.63 -21.72
N TYR A 123 -0.81 -16.60 -21.89
CA TYR A 123 -1.79 -17.44 -21.19
C TYR A 123 -1.52 -18.95 -21.32
N GLN A 124 -0.90 -19.39 -22.41
CA GLN A 124 -0.60 -20.80 -22.66
C GLN A 124 0.72 -21.28 -22.01
N TYR A 125 1.66 -20.39 -21.69
CA TYR A 125 3.04 -20.76 -21.32
C TYR A 125 3.55 -20.19 -19.98
N ARG A 126 2.74 -19.38 -19.27
CA ARG A 126 3.14 -18.69 -18.00
C ARG A 126 4.42 -17.85 -18.15
N GLY A 127 4.55 -17.18 -19.29
CA GLY A 127 5.69 -16.34 -19.70
C GLY A 127 5.74 -16.22 -21.24
N HIS A 128 6.49 -15.24 -21.75
CA HIS A 128 6.91 -15.19 -23.16
C HIS A 128 8.15 -14.31 -23.33
N ILE A 129 8.03 -13.03 -23.00
CA ILE A 129 9.08 -12.03 -23.11
C ILE A 129 9.58 -11.66 -21.71
N ALA A 130 10.89 -11.59 -21.52
CA ALA A 130 11.54 -10.99 -20.35
C ALA A 130 12.15 -9.64 -20.73
N HIS A 131 11.67 -8.55 -20.15
CA HIS A 131 12.20 -7.21 -20.37
C HIS A 131 13.16 -6.83 -19.24
N LEU A 132 14.44 -6.68 -19.61
CA LEU A 132 15.54 -6.21 -18.77
C LEU A 132 15.77 -4.70 -18.98
N ASN A 133 16.21 -4.02 -17.93
CA ASN A 133 16.68 -2.63 -17.99
C ASN A 133 18.12 -2.59 -17.45
N ILE A 134 19.08 -2.94 -18.31
CA ILE A 134 20.48 -3.11 -17.94
C ILE A 134 21.16 -1.73 -17.91
N HIS A 135 21.63 -1.34 -16.74
CA HIS A 135 22.39 -0.10 -16.54
C HIS A 135 23.84 -0.22 -17.06
N ASP A 136 24.49 0.91 -17.31
CA ASP A 136 25.81 0.99 -17.98
C ASP A 136 26.89 0.11 -17.35
N GLU A 137 26.90 -0.02 -16.02
CA GLU A 137 27.82 -0.87 -15.24
C GLU A 137 27.64 -2.38 -15.53
N LEU A 138 26.45 -2.79 -15.94
CA LEU A 138 26.08 -4.17 -16.25
C LEU A 138 26.10 -4.49 -17.75
N LEU A 139 26.20 -3.49 -18.63
CA LEU A 139 26.28 -3.70 -20.08
C LEU A 139 27.41 -4.67 -20.51
N PRO A 140 28.62 -4.68 -19.89
CA PRO A 140 29.67 -5.66 -20.21
C PRO A 140 29.28 -7.12 -19.94
N PHE A 141 28.25 -7.34 -19.11
CA PHE A 141 27.78 -8.67 -18.69
C PHE A 141 26.45 -9.07 -19.34
N LYS A 142 25.86 -8.20 -20.20
CA LYS A 142 24.48 -8.34 -20.68
C LYS A 142 24.17 -9.68 -21.33
N ASP A 143 25.08 -10.23 -22.13
CA ASP A 143 24.90 -11.51 -22.83
C ASP A 143 24.87 -12.69 -21.84
N VAL A 144 25.66 -12.63 -20.77
CA VAL A 144 25.70 -13.65 -19.71
C VAL A 144 24.48 -13.54 -18.82
N ILE A 145 24.05 -12.32 -18.48
CA ILE A 145 22.81 -12.06 -17.75
C ILE A 145 21.63 -12.64 -18.54
N ALA A 146 21.49 -12.27 -19.82
CA ALA A 146 20.40 -12.74 -20.67
C ALA A 146 20.41 -14.26 -20.86
N LYS A 147 21.58 -14.89 -21.04
CA LYS A 147 21.69 -16.36 -21.08
C LYS A 147 21.19 -17.00 -19.78
N VAL A 148 21.62 -16.52 -18.61
CA VAL A 148 21.17 -17.08 -17.32
C VAL A 148 19.66 -16.88 -17.13
N ILE A 149 19.12 -15.69 -17.42
CA ILE A 149 17.68 -15.44 -17.33
C ILE A 149 16.89 -16.36 -18.30
N TYR A 150 17.38 -16.57 -19.52
CA TYR A 150 16.78 -17.47 -20.49
C TYR A 150 16.81 -18.93 -20.00
N ASP A 151 18.01 -19.47 -19.72
CA ASP A 151 18.21 -20.89 -19.35
C ASP A 151 17.42 -21.27 -18.09
N LYS A 152 17.36 -20.38 -17.09
CA LYS A 152 16.67 -20.62 -15.81
C LYS A 152 15.16 -20.52 -15.88
N ASN A 153 14.61 -19.91 -16.93
CA ASN A 153 13.16 -19.71 -17.11
C ASN A 153 12.59 -20.41 -18.35
N TYR A 154 13.42 -21.07 -19.15
CA TYR A 154 12.97 -21.91 -20.25
C TYR A 154 12.11 -23.09 -19.75
N PRO A 155 10.99 -23.45 -20.41
CA PRO A 155 10.46 -22.93 -21.68
C PRO A 155 9.46 -21.78 -21.54
N ARG A 156 9.30 -21.18 -20.35
CA ARG A 156 8.32 -20.10 -20.11
C ARG A 156 8.76 -18.80 -20.79
N ILE A 157 10.04 -18.46 -20.70
CA ILE A 157 10.62 -17.30 -21.37
C ILE A 157 11.24 -17.77 -22.70
N LYS A 158 10.77 -17.17 -23.80
CA LYS A 158 11.20 -17.45 -25.18
C LYS A 158 12.07 -16.35 -25.76
N THR A 159 11.94 -15.13 -25.26
CA THR A 159 12.67 -13.95 -25.76
C THR A 159 13.09 -13.08 -24.57
N VAL A 160 14.37 -12.76 -24.46
CA VAL A 160 14.91 -11.81 -23.48
C VAL A 160 15.32 -10.55 -24.22
N VAL A 161 14.73 -9.41 -23.85
CA VAL A 161 15.00 -8.11 -24.45
C VAL A 161 15.58 -7.16 -23.43
N ASN A 162 16.46 -6.26 -23.87
CA ASN A 162 16.94 -5.13 -23.09
C ASN A 162 16.48 -3.82 -23.75
N LYS A 163 16.04 -2.86 -22.95
CA LYS A 163 15.70 -1.53 -23.45
C LYS A 163 16.97 -0.77 -23.82
N VAL A 164 16.99 -0.17 -25.00
CA VAL A 164 18.10 0.68 -25.48
C VAL A 164 17.65 2.13 -25.64
N GLY A 165 18.57 3.06 -25.40
CA GLY A 165 18.36 4.50 -25.58
C GLY A 165 17.33 5.15 -24.64
N THR A 166 16.96 6.39 -24.99
CA THR A 166 15.90 7.14 -24.31
C THR A 166 14.71 7.33 -25.25
N ILE A 167 13.49 7.34 -24.70
CA ILE A 167 12.25 7.36 -25.49
C ILE A 167 12.04 8.76 -26.10
N ALA A 168 12.59 8.97 -27.29
CA ALA A 168 12.60 10.25 -28.00
C ALA A 168 11.52 10.36 -29.11
N ASN A 169 10.91 9.25 -29.53
CA ASN A 169 9.86 9.24 -30.55
C ASN A 169 8.51 9.78 -30.03
N GLU A 170 7.66 10.26 -30.94
CA GLU A 170 6.35 10.83 -30.62
C GLU A 170 5.35 9.78 -30.09
N PHE A 171 5.47 8.53 -30.56
CA PHE A 171 4.63 7.39 -30.15
C PHE A 171 5.02 6.76 -28.80
N ARG A 172 6.11 7.23 -28.17
CA ARG A 172 6.63 6.78 -26.86
C ARG A 172 6.93 5.28 -26.73
N VAL A 173 7.16 4.61 -27.86
CA VAL A 173 7.55 3.19 -27.90
C VAL A 173 9.06 3.08 -27.59
N PRO A 174 9.50 2.30 -26.60
CA PRO A 174 10.92 2.08 -26.34
C PRO A 174 11.57 1.28 -27.47
N GLU A 175 12.84 1.56 -27.76
CA GLU A 175 13.66 0.67 -28.58
C GLU A 175 14.18 -0.48 -27.73
N PHE A 176 14.26 -1.67 -28.33
CA PHE A 176 14.68 -2.90 -27.65
C PHE A 176 15.75 -3.62 -28.48
N GLU A 177 16.77 -4.15 -27.81
CA GLU A 177 17.65 -5.18 -28.35
C GLU A 177 17.23 -6.56 -27.83
N ILE A 178 17.24 -7.57 -28.69
CA ILE A 178 17.03 -8.97 -28.27
C ILE A 178 18.38 -9.54 -27.84
N LEU A 179 18.50 -9.96 -26.58
CA LEU A 179 19.73 -10.50 -26.01
C LEU A 179 19.77 -12.04 -26.00
N ALA A 180 18.62 -12.71 -25.94
CA ALA A 180 18.55 -14.18 -26.01
C ALA A 180 17.17 -14.67 -26.50
N GLY A 181 17.15 -15.81 -27.18
CA GLY A 181 15.92 -16.52 -27.55
C GLY A 181 15.39 -16.25 -28.96
N GLU A 182 14.08 -16.35 -29.14
CA GLU A 182 13.36 -16.16 -30.40
C GLU A 182 13.24 -14.68 -30.79
N ASP A 183 13.42 -14.36 -32.08
CA ASP A 183 13.15 -13.03 -32.64
C ASP A 183 11.64 -12.83 -32.85
N ASN A 184 10.91 -12.66 -31.75
CA ASN A 184 9.46 -12.54 -31.73
C ASN A 184 8.97 -11.74 -30.51
N MET A 185 8.51 -10.51 -30.74
CA MET A 185 7.94 -9.63 -29.71
C MET A 185 6.40 -9.59 -29.73
N VAL A 186 5.74 -10.38 -30.59
CA VAL A 186 4.28 -10.54 -30.61
C VAL A 186 3.85 -11.46 -29.47
N THR A 187 2.91 -10.99 -28.65
CA THR A 187 2.44 -11.73 -27.47
C THR A 187 0.98 -11.41 -27.12
N GLU A 188 0.45 -12.17 -26.18
CA GLU A 188 -0.89 -12.00 -25.62
C GLU A 188 -0.76 -11.97 -24.09
N VAL A 189 -1.44 -11.04 -23.43
CA VAL A 189 -1.47 -10.88 -21.96
C VAL A 189 -2.91 -10.92 -21.51
N LYS A 190 -3.19 -11.49 -20.33
CA LYS A 190 -4.52 -11.47 -19.72
C LYS A 190 -4.48 -10.68 -18.40
N GLN A 191 -5.23 -9.59 -18.34
CA GLN A 191 -5.40 -8.75 -17.14
C GLN A 191 -6.90 -8.51 -16.92
N TYR A 192 -7.38 -8.69 -15.68
CA TYR A 192 -8.79 -8.47 -15.30
C TYR A 192 -9.86 -9.15 -16.15
N GLY A 193 -9.54 -10.35 -16.67
CA GLY A 193 -10.45 -11.07 -17.56
C GLY A 193 -10.51 -10.53 -18.98
N ALA A 194 -9.84 -9.40 -19.27
CA ALA A 194 -9.55 -8.93 -20.62
C ALA A 194 -8.26 -9.57 -21.15
N THR A 195 -8.25 -9.86 -22.45
CA THR A 195 -7.12 -10.41 -23.19
C THR A 195 -6.58 -9.35 -24.16
N PHE A 196 -5.31 -8.97 -23.99
CA PHE A 196 -4.62 -7.96 -24.78
C PHE A 196 -3.57 -8.62 -25.68
N LYS A 197 -3.75 -8.48 -26.99
CA LYS A 197 -2.70 -8.75 -27.98
C LYS A 197 -1.90 -7.49 -28.23
N LEU A 198 -0.60 -7.67 -28.42
CA LEU A 198 0.34 -6.61 -28.77
C LEU A 198 1.58 -7.19 -29.46
N ASP A 199 2.27 -6.35 -30.21
CA ASP A 199 3.69 -6.49 -30.46
C ASP A 199 4.44 -5.52 -29.54
N TYR A 200 5.27 -6.04 -28.65
CA TYR A 200 5.98 -5.22 -27.65
C TYR A 200 7.02 -4.28 -28.29
N SER A 201 7.37 -4.46 -29.56
CA SER A 201 8.22 -3.55 -30.33
C SER A 201 7.47 -2.35 -30.95
N LEU A 202 6.12 -2.39 -31.01
CA LEU A 202 5.30 -1.39 -31.70
C LEU A 202 4.42 -0.53 -30.76
N VAL A 203 4.22 -0.95 -29.51
CA VAL A 203 3.34 -0.26 -28.56
C VAL A 203 3.97 -0.15 -27.17
N TYR A 204 3.58 0.88 -26.41
CA TYR A 204 3.91 0.96 -25.00
C TYR A 204 2.98 0.05 -24.17
N TRP A 205 3.57 -0.82 -23.34
CA TRP A 205 2.84 -1.65 -22.38
C TRP A 205 3.63 -1.82 -21.08
N ASN A 206 2.91 -1.84 -19.95
CA ASN A 206 3.49 -2.05 -18.63
C ASN A 206 2.52 -2.84 -17.75
N SER A 207 2.86 -4.09 -17.43
CA SER A 207 2.01 -4.97 -16.61
C SER A 207 1.92 -4.50 -15.15
N ARG A 208 2.93 -3.78 -14.63
CA ARG A 208 2.96 -3.30 -13.23
C ARG A 208 1.94 -2.21 -12.92
N LEU A 209 1.28 -1.63 -13.94
CA LEU A 209 0.18 -0.67 -13.78
C LEU A 209 -1.19 -1.34 -13.65
N GLU A 210 -1.26 -2.68 -13.67
CA GLU A 210 -2.49 -3.47 -13.53
C GLU A 210 -3.39 -2.93 -12.40
N HIS A 211 -2.94 -2.94 -11.14
CA HIS A 211 -3.75 -2.50 -9.98
C HIS A 211 -4.31 -1.06 -10.11
N GLU A 212 -3.56 -0.16 -10.75
CA GLU A 212 -4.00 1.23 -10.97
C GLU A 212 -5.08 1.31 -12.05
N HIS A 213 -4.97 0.52 -13.13
CA HIS A 213 -6.04 0.42 -14.12
C HIS A 213 -7.34 -0.03 -13.45
N LEU A 214 -7.28 -1.07 -12.60
CA LEU A 214 -8.46 -1.57 -11.89
C LEU A 214 -9.08 -0.51 -10.97
N ARG A 215 -8.26 0.26 -10.24
CA ARG A 215 -8.72 1.30 -9.31
C ARG A 215 -9.57 2.38 -10.01
N ILE A 216 -9.30 2.66 -11.29
CA ILE A 216 -10.11 3.57 -12.10
C ILE A 216 -11.35 2.86 -12.65
N ILE A 217 -11.18 1.68 -13.25
CA ILE A 217 -12.28 0.88 -13.80
C ILE A 217 -13.33 0.51 -12.73
N SER A 218 -12.93 0.33 -11.48
CA SER A 218 -13.83 0.00 -10.36
C SER A 218 -14.85 1.11 -10.07
N GLN A 219 -14.52 2.37 -10.37
CA GLN A 219 -15.35 3.54 -10.10
C GLN A 219 -16.46 3.75 -11.13
N PHE A 220 -16.23 3.33 -12.39
CA PHE A 220 -17.20 3.48 -13.48
C PHE A 220 -18.45 2.63 -13.27
N ARG A 221 -19.59 3.07 -13.77
CA ARG A 221 -20.88 2.35 -13.69
C ARG A 221 -21.34 1.91 -15.09
N PRO A 222 -22.05 0.77 -15.20
CA PRO A 222 -22.63 0.35 -16.47
C PRO A 222 -23.52 1.45 -17.07
N GLY A 223 -23.29 1.79 -18.34
CA GLY A 223 -23.99 2.86 -19.05
C GLY A 223 -23.31 4.24 -19.04
N GLU A 224 -22.28 4.46 -18.21
CA GLU A 224 -21.51 5.71 -18.23
C GLU A 224 -20.71 5.88 -19.53
N THR A 225 -20.43 7.13 -19.87
CA THR A 225 -19.66 7.55 -21.04
C THR A 225 -18.25 7.93 -20.63
N ILE A 226 -17.27 7.17 -21.13
CA ILE A 226 -15.85 7.28 -20.79
C ILE A 226 -15.07 7.76 -22.01
N CYS A 227 -14.19 8.75 -21.83
CA CYS A 227 -13.33 9.29 -22.87
C CYS A 227 -11.85 9.05 -22.51
N ASP A 228 -11.19 8.12 -23.17
CA ASP A 228 -9.76 7.83 -22.99
C ASP A 228 -8.95 8.54 -24.09
N MET A 229 -8.15 9.54 -23.71
CA MET A 229 -7.43 10.40 -24.67
C MET A 229 -6.07 9.83 -25.11
N PHE A 230 -5.54 8.87 -24.34
CA PHE A 230 -4.23 8.23 -24.54
C PHE A 230 -4.35 6.71 -24.30
N ALA A 231 -5.24 6.10 -25.07
CA ALA A 231 -5.77 4.78 -24.80
C ALA A 231 -4.78 3.63 -25.06
N GLY A 232 -3.66 3.85 -25.75
CA GLY A 232 -2.73 2.79 -26.15
C GLY A 232 -3.47 1.61 -26.81
N ILE A 233 -3.20 0.39 -26.33
CA ILE A 233 -3.92 -0.83 -26.76
C ILE A 233 -5.23 -1.12 -25.98
N GLY A 234 -5.65 -0.18 -25.12
CA GLY A 234 -6.91 -0.15 -24.39
C GLY A 234 -6.93 -0.69 -22.94
N PRO A 235 -5.91 -0.53 -22.08
CA PRO A 235 -5.92 -1.08 -20.72
C PRO A 235 -7.07 -0.55 -19.85
N PHE A 236 -7.52 0.70 -20.05
CA PHE A 236 -8.78 1.21 -19.45
C PHE A 236 -9.98 0.96 -20.35
N ALA A 237 -9.84 1.22 -21.65
CA ALA A 237 -10.95 1.19 -22.61
C ALA A 237 -11.63 -0.18 -22.73
N ILE A 238 -10.86 -1.27 -22.76
CA ILE A 238 -11.41 -2.63 -22.92
C ILE A 238 -12.16 -3.08 -21.67
N PRO A 239 -11.62 -2.99 -20.43
CA PRO A 239 -12.37 -3.42 -19.25
C PRO A 239 -13.54 -2.49 -18.89
N ALA A 240 -13.42 -1.17 -19.14
CA ALA A 240 -14.56 -0.25 -18.98
C ALA A 240 -15.73 -0.64 -19.90
N ALA A 241 -15.44 -1.00 -21.15
CA ALA A 241 -16.44 -1.51 -22.09
C ALA A 241 -16.99 -2.90 -21.68
N GLN A 242 -16.16 -3.78 -21.10
CA GLN A 242 -16.65 -5.05 -20.51
C GLN A 242 -17.60 -4.82 -19.33
N LYS A 243 -17.42 -3.72 -18.57
CA LYS A 243 -18.34 -3.27 -17.51
C LYS A 243 -19.65 -2.67 -18.05
N GLY A 244 -19.79 -2.53 -19.37
CA GLY A 244 -20.96 -1.97 -20.04
C GLY A 244 -20.94 -0.45 -20.18
N CYS A 245 -19.79 0.20 -20.06
CA CYS A 245 -19.64 1.63 -20.34
C CYS A 245 -19.54 1.88 -21.85
N ILE A 246 -19.92 3.07 -22.32
CA ILE A 246 -19.69 3.51 -23.70
C ILE A 246 -18.35 4.25 -23.74
N VAL A 247 -17.39 3.75 -24.51
CA VAL A 247 -16.01 4.24 -24.49
C VAL A 247 -15.62 4.88 -25.81
N PHE A 248 -15.13 6.11 -25.75
CA PHE A 248 -14.46 6.81 -26.83
C PHE A 248 -12.96 6.79 -26.51
N ALA A 249 -12.16 6.11 -27.32
CA ALA A 249 -10.75 5.85 -27.05
C ALA A 249 -9.88 6.34 -28.20
N ASN A 250 -8.90 7.20 -27.91
CA ASN A 250 -7.98 7.78 -28.87
C ASN A 250 -6.53 7.46 -28.49
N ASP A 251 -5.69 7.22 -29.50
CA ASP A 251 -4.24 7.23 -29.32
C ASP A 251 -3.55 7.78 -30.58
N LEU A 252 -2.41 8.44 -30.43
CA LEU A 252 -1.67 9.01 -31.56
C LEU A 252 -0.92 7.94 -32.35
N ASN A 253 -0.48 6.85 -31.70
CA ASN A 253 0.23 5.76 -32.36
C ASN A 253 -0.76 4.89 -33.18
N PRO A 254 -0.59 4.77 -34.51
CA PRO A 254 -1.49 3.96 -35.34
C PRO A 254 -1.47 2.47 -34.95
N ASP A 255 -0.34 1.94 -34.48
CA ASP A 255 -0.22 0.54 -34.04
C ASP A 255 -0.91 0.31 -32.69
N SER A 256 -0.85 1.27 -31.76
CA SER A 256 -1.67 1.27 -30.54
C SER A 256 -3.15 1.15 -30.90
N VAL A 257 -3.64 1.97 -31.83
CA VAL A 257 -5.05 1.98 -32.26
C VAL A 257 -5.42 0.71 -33.06
N HIS A 258 -4.46 0.14 -33.79
CA HIS A 258 -4.63 -1.17 -34.44
C HIS A 258 -4.87 -2.27 -33.41
N TYR A 259 -4.01 -2.37 -32.38
CA TYR A 259 -4.15 -3.34 -31.31
C TYR A 259 -5.36 -3.08 -30.43
N LEU A 260 -5.72 -1.82 -30.13
CA LEU A 260 -6.98 -1.47 -29.47
C LEU A 260 -8.21 -2.06 -30.21
N LYS A 261 -8.25 -1.95 -31.54
CA LYS A 261 -9.33 -2.52 -32.37
C LYS A 261 -9.31 -4.05 -32.41
N ILE A 262 -8.14 -4.68 -32.34
CA ILE A 262 -8.01 -6.14 -32.18
C ILE A 262 -8.54 -6.55 -30.80
N ASN A 263 -8.11 -5.87 -29.74
CA ASN A 263 -8.42 -6.20 -28.36
C ASN A 263 -9.90 -6.00 -28.06
N ALA A 264 -10.54 -4.97 -28.62
CA ALA A 264 -11.99 -4.81 -28.52
C ALA A 264 -12.76 -6.01 -29.13
N LYS A 265 -12.30 -6.54 -30.28
CA LYS A 265 -12.90 -7.72 -30.92
C LYS A 265 -12.62 -9.02 -30.16
N VAL A 266 -11.38 -9.22 -29.70
CA VAL A 266 -10.98 -10.40 -28.89
C VAL A 266 -11.83 -10.49 -27.62
N ASN A 267 -12.08 -9.34 -26.98
CA ASN A 267 -12.89 -9.25 -25.76
C ASN A 267 -14.40 -9.08 -26.01
N LYS A 268 -14.84 -9.03 -27.28
CA LYS A 268 -16.25 -8.93 -27.70
C LYS A 268 -16.95 -7.64 -27.22
N VAL A 269 -16.20 -6.55 -27.16
CA VAL A 269 -16.65 -5.20 -26.74
C VAL A 269 -16.46 -4.14 -27.83
N ASP A 270 -16.22 -4.56 -29.07
CA ASP A 270 -16.10 -3.69 -30.24
C ASP A 270 -17.36 -2.86 -30.54
N ASN A 271 -18.52 -3.28 -30.04
CA ASN A 271 -19.76 -2.48 -30.08
C ASN A 271 -19.86 -1.40 -28.99
N TYR A 272 -18.93 -1.37 -28.03
CA TYR A 272 -18.89 -0.41 -26.92
C TYR A 272 -17.66 0.52 -26.98
N VAL A 273 -16.66 0.22 -27.82
CA VAL A 273 -15.42 1.02 -27.97
C VAL A 273 -15.37 1.69 -29.35
N ARG A 274 -15.40 3.02 -29.38
CA ARG A 274 -15.13 3.83 -30.59
C ARG A 274 -13.67 4.26 -30.58
N ALA A 275 -12.88 3.71 -31.49
CA ALA A 275 -11.43 3.90 -31.54
C ALA A 275 -10.98 4.93 -32.61
N TYR A 276 -10.29 5.98 -32.16
CA TYR A 276 -9.81 7.13 -32.93
C TYR A 276 -8.28 7.12 -33.01
N ASN A 277 -7.71 7.72 -34.07
CA ASN A 277 -6.27 7.91 -34.24
C ASN A 277 -6.01 9.34 -34.72
N MET A 278 -5.76 10.24 -33.78
CA MET A 278 -5.56 11.68 -34.03
C MET A 278 -4.92 12.36 -32.81
N ASP A 279 -4.52 13.62 -32.95
CA ASP A 279 -4.08 14.44 -31.81
C ASP A 279 -5.19 14.55 -30.75
N ALA A 280 -4.80 14.47 -29.48
CA ALA A 280 -5.75 14.40 -28.37
C ALA A 280 -6.53 15.72 -28.16
N ARG A 281 -5.99 16.89 -28.53
CA ARG A 281 -6.75 18.15 -28.49
C ARG A 281 -7.81 18.18 -29.57
N GLU A 282 -7.46 17.77 -30.79
CA GLU A 282 -8.43 17.71 -31.89
C GLU A 282 -9.51 16.66 -31.62
N PHE A 283 -9.15 15.50 -31.05
CA PHE A 283 -10.09 14.47 -30.61
C PHE A 283 -11.15 15.02 -29.66
N ILE A 284 -10.74 15.60 -28.52
CA ILE A 284 -11.69 16.09 -27.52
C ILE A 284 -12.50 17.29 -28.04
N ARG A 285 -11.89 18.15 -28.86
CA ARG A 285 -12.57 19.27 -29.54
C ARG A 285 -13.66 18.77 -30.49
N GLN A 286 -13.36 17.77 -31.32
CA GLN A 286 -14.33 17.16 -32.22
C GLN A 286 -15.45 16.46 -31.44
N LEU A 287 -15.11 15.79 -30.33
CA LEU A 287 -16.06 15.04 -29.52
C LEU A 287 -17.08 15.92 -28.78
N MET A 288 -16.68 17.13 -28.36
CA MET A 288 -17.50 18.05 -27.55
C MET A 288 -18.17 19.17 -28.38
N THR A 289 -17.92 19.26 -29.69
CA THR A 289 -18.52 20.32 -30.54
C THR A 289 -19.98 20.00 -30.87
N ALA A 290 -20.91 20.86 -30.44
CA ALA A 290 -22.32 20.78 -30.83
C ALA A 290 -22.56 21.24 -32.29
N PRO A 291 -23.51 20.65 -33.03
CA PRO A 291 -23.88 21.10 -34.38
C PRO A 291 -24.47 22.51 -34.41
N ALA A 292 -24.14 23.31 -35.44
CA ALA A 292 -24.66 24.67 -35.61
C ALA A 292 -25.89 24.71 -36.55
N GLY A 293 -27.06 25.02 -35.99
CA GLY A 293 -28.37 25.14 -36.65
C GLY A 293 -29.46 24.47 -35.77
N GLU A 294 -30.61 25.08 -35.51
CA GLU A 294 -31.37 26.05 -36.31
C GLU A 294 -31.36 27.48 -35.72
N ILE A 295 -31.26 28.48 -36.60
CA ILE A 295 -31.49 29.90 -36.27
C ILE A 295 -32.92 30.23 -36.72
N ASN A 296 -33.77 30.68 -35.80
CA ASN A 296 -35.00 31.40 -36.16
C ASN A 296 -34.81 32.91 -35.93
N SER A 297 -35.21 33.67 -36.94
CA SER A 297 -35.05 35.11 -37.09
C SER A 297 -36.05 35.93 -36.27
N GLU A 298 -35.63 37.06 -35.70
CA GLU A 298 -35.99 38.42 -36.16
C GLU A 298 -35.57 39.53 -35.16
N SER A 299 -34.71 40.46 -35.60
CA SER A 299 -34.59 41.89 -35.18
C SER A 299 -34.30 42.30 -33.71
N ASP A 300 -33.68 43.44 -33.39
CA ASP A 300 -32.72 44.30 -34.11
C ASP A 300 -31.92 45.23 -33.14
N VAL A 301 -30.59 45.15 -33.21
CA VAL A 301 -29.55 46.22 -33.35
C VAL A 301 -29.40 47.42 -32.36
N PHE A 302 -28.11 47.79 -32.15
CA PHE A 302 -27.49 49.04 -31.64
C PHE A 302 -27.34 49.23 -30.11
N ASN A 303 -26.25 49.80 -29.56
CA ASN A 303 -25.03 50.50 -30.06
C ASN A 303 -23.88 50.26 -29.04
N LEU A 304 -22.56 50.29 -29.36
CA LEU A 304 -21.76 51.51 -29.63
C LEU A 304 -20.31 51.21 -30.12
N LYS A 305 -19.85 51.97 -31.13
CA LYS A 305 -18.49 52.53 -31.45
C LYS A 305 -17.21 51.69 -31.17
N ALA A 306 -16.33 51.45 -32.15
CA ALA A 306 -15.42 52.41 -32.84
C ALA A 306 -14.44 53.13 -31.86
N CYS A 307 -13.13 53.10 -32.08
CA CYS A 307 -12.46 53.70 -33.24
C CYS A 307 -11.09 53.07 -33.55
N GLY A 308 -10.62 53.18 -34.80
CA GLY A 308 -9.25 52.92 -35.20
C GLY A 308 -8.78 53.92 -36.26
N ASN A 309 -7.47 54.07 -36.44
CA ASN A 309 -6.80 54.67 -37.63
C ASN A 309 -5.27 54.50 -37.46
N SER A 310 -4.57 53.80 -38.37
CA SER A 310 -3.87 54.31 -39.58
C SER A 310 -2.59 55.13 -39.30
N GLY A 311 -1.42 54.90 -39.91
CA GLY A 311 -0.98 53.86 -40.86
C GLY A 311 0.33 54.25 -41.62
N ILE A 312 0.96 53.27 -42.27
CA ILE A 312 1.69 53.37 -43.58
C ILE A 312 3.05 54.13 -43.70
N GLN A 313 4.06 53.37 -44.20
CA GLN A 313 5.24 53.71 -45.06
C GLN A 313 6.64 54.15 -44.53
N ALA A 314 7.64 53.30 -44.87
CA ALA A 314 8.95 53.55 -45.54
C ALA A 314 9.95 54.58 -44.93
N ASN A 315 11.29 54.35 -44.89
CA ASN A 315 12.17 53.96 -46.02
C ASN A 315 13.66 53.77 -45.57
N LYS A 316 14.36 52.78 -46.15
CA LYS A 316 15.81 52.73 -46.56
C LYS A 316 17.03 53.06 -45.65
N LYS A 317 18.04 52.16 -45.78
CA LYS A 317 19.53 52.33 -45.68
C LYS A 317 20.11 52.63 -44.28
N THR A 318 21.29 52.18 -43.82
CA THR A 318 22.42 51.30 -44.28
C THR A 318 23.21 50.84 -43.01
N GLY A 319 24.17 49.90 -42.96
CA GLY A 319 24.91 49.09 -43.96
C GLY A 319 26.44 49.12 -43.71
N ILE A 320 27.22 48.12 -44.21
CA ILE A 320 28.72 48.03 -44.19
C ILE A 320 29.33 47.70 -42.78
N GLU A 321 30.31 46.80 -42.55
CA GLU A 321 31.12 45.91 -43.41
C GLU A 321 31.62 44.61 -42.70
N ASN A 322 32.21 43.73 -43.53
CA ASN A 322 32.84 42.44 -43.23
C ASN A 322 34.03 42.45 -42.24
N VAL A 323 34.32 41.30 -41.62
CA VAL A 323 35.55 40.52 -41.92
C VAL A 323 35.21 39.03 -41.95
N GLY A 324 35.61 38.33 -43.02
CA GLY A 324 35.58 36.87 -43.14
C GLY A 324 36.98 36.32 -43.43
N LEU A 325 37.06 35.22 -44.20
CA LEU A 325 38.22 34.35 -44.51
C LEU A 325 38.40 33.18 -43.52
N ASP A 326 38.70 31.95 -43.93
CA ASP A 326 38.53 31.22 -45.21
C ASP A 326 38.68 29.71 -44.87
N VAL A 327 38.31 28.73 -45.70
CA VAL A 327 39.15 28.22 -46.80
C VAL A 327 38.34 27.22 -47.67
N GLN A 328 38.49 27.36 -49.00
CA GLN A 328 38.06 26.46 -50.09
C GLN A 328 39.00 25.21 -50.19
N ASP A 329 38.86 24.17 -51.00
CA ASP A 329 38.03 23.88 -52.18
C ASP A 329 37.92 22.34 -52.41
N LYS A 330 37.19 21.99 -53.47
CA LYS A 330 36.98 20.76 -54.28
C LYS A 330 38.21 19.82 -54.50
N GLU A 331 38.12 18.59 -55.05
CA GLU A 331 37.35 17.99 -56.19
C GLU A 331 36.89 16.53 -55.88
N VAL A 332 35.77 15.95 -56.36
CA VAL A 332 35.30 15.61 -57.75
C VAL A 332 36.24 14.58 -58.42
N ALA A 333 35.84 13.43 -59.03
CA ALA A 333 34.62 12.95 -59.72
C ALA A 333 34.38 11.41 -59.50
N GLY A 334 33.31 10.74 -59.96
CA GLY A 334 32.07 11.17 -60.64
C GLY A 334 31.29 10.01 -61.32
N ASN A 335 30.01 10.26 -61.64
CA ASN A 335 29.09 9.57 -62.59
C ASN A 335 28.79 8.06 -62.37
N ILE A 336 27.53 7.60 -62.44
CA ILE A 336 26.68 7.53 -63.65
C ILE A 336 25.18 7.66 -63.31
N THR A 337 24.42 8.28 -64.21
CA THR A 337 22.95 8.40 -64.21
C THR A 337 22.29 7.48 -65.25
N SER A 338 21.09 6.95 -64.95
CA SER A 338 19.96 6.93 -65.90
C SER A 338 18.65 6.43 -65.25
N ASN A 339 17.62 7.29 -65.26
CA ASN A 339 16.19 7.08 -65.62
C ASN A 339 15.45 5.77 -65.26
N SER A 340 14.14 5.72 -65.03
CA SER A 340 13.08 6.69 -64.69
C SER A 340 11.74 5.91 -64.58
N GLU A 341 10.80 6.34 -63.72
CA GLU A 341 9.32 6.29 -63.83
C GLU A 341 8.60 5.13 -64.58
N GLY A 342 7.51 4.52 -64.11
CA GLY A 342 6.70 4.77 -62.90
C GLY A 342 5.34 4.03 -62.92
N LEU A 343 4.52 4.29 -61.89
CA LEU A 343 3.05 4.14 -61.78
C LEU A 343 2.29 2.86 -62.27
N GLN A 344 1.79 2.11 -61.27
CA GLN A 344 0.35 2.06 -60.88
C GLN A 344 -0.65 1.03 -61.49
N ASN A 345 -1.40 0.38 -60.59
CA ASN A 345 -2.72 -0.31 -60.70
C ASN A 345 -2.98 -1.41 -61.76
N TYR A 346 -3.34 -2.63 -61.34
CA TYR A 346 -4.76 -3.12 -61.33
C TYR A 346 -4.93 -4.52 -60.68
N CYS A 347 -6.16 -5.03 -60.63
CA CYS A 347 -6.64 -6.11 -59.75
C CYS A 347 -6.75 -7.53 -60.38
N ARG A 348 -6.96 -8.52 -59.48
CA ARG A 348 -7.74 -9.78 -59.59
C ARG A 348 -7.19 -11.03 -60.31
N ASN A 349 -7.14 -12.11 -59.51
CA ASN A 349 -7.65 -13.49 -59.70
C ASN A 349 -7.51 -14.21 -61.06
N ALA A 350 -6.99 -15.46 -61.02
CA ALA A 350 -7.82 -16.68 -61.09
C ALA A 350 -7.03 -17.97 -60.77
N ASP A 351 -7.74 -19.03 -60.36
CA ASP A 351 -7.24 -20.34 -59.89
C ASP A 351 -6.88 -21.35 -60.99
N ALA A 352 -6.13 -22.41 -60.60
CA ALA A 352 -6.40 -23.84 -60.86
C ALA A 352 -5.21 -24.72 -60.39
N SER A 353 -5.26 -26.04 -60.10
CA SER A 353 -6.27 -27.05 -59.70
C SER A 353 -5.54 -28.42 -59.63
N VAL A 354 -5.98 -29.56 -59.05
CA VAL A 354 -7.07 -29.94 -58.12
C VAL A 354 -6.82 -31.39 -57.63
N THR A 355 -7.14 -31.76 -56.38
CA THR A 355 -7.89 -33.00 -56.01
C THR A 355 -8.03 -33.24 -54.50
N ALA A 356 -9.20 -33.75 -54.12
CA ALA A 356 -9.52 -34.27 -52.79
C ALA A 356 -10.42 -35.51 -52.95
N THR A 357 -10.41 -36.43 -51.99
CA THR A 357 -11.26 -37.64 -52.00
C THR A 357 -12.04 -37.78 -50.69
N LYS A 358 -13.36 -38.02 -50.81
CA LYS A 358 -14.32 -38.16 -49.70
C LYS A 358 -14.37 -39.58 -49.12
N ARG A 359 -14.90 -39.76 -47.90
CA ARG A 359 -16.14 -40.52 -47.58
C ARG A 359 -16.54 -40.42 -46.08
N PRO A 360 -17.77 -40.82 -45.66
CA PRO A 360 -18.57 -39.97 -44.76
C PRO A 360 -19.10 -40.67 -43.49
N SER A 361 -20.08 -40.01 -42.87
CA SER A 361 -20.84 -40.34 -41.65
C SER A 361 -21.87 -41.46 -41.76
N ASP A 362 -22.04 -42.18 -40.65
CA ASP A 362 -23.26 -42.84 -40.14
C ASP A 362 -23.40 -42.44 -38.65
N GLY A 363 -24.55 -42.47 -37.96
CA GLY A 363 -25.87 -43.02 -38.26
C GLY A 363 -26.43 -43.65 -36.99
N CYS A 364 -27.40 -43.02 -36.32
CA CYS A 364 -27.96 -43.51 -35.05
C CYS A 364 -28.94 -44.67 -35.26
N LEU A 365 -28.94 -45.65 -34.34
CA LEU A 365 -30.08 -46.53 -34.06
C LEU A 365 -30.23 -46.77 -32.55
N GLU A 366 -31.44 -47.14 -32.14
CA GLU A 366 -32.01 -46.95 -30.79
C GLU A 366 -32.15 -48.24 -29.97
N GLU A 367 -32.89 -48.13 -28.86
CA GLU A 367 -33.53 -49.18 -28.03
C GLU A 367 -32.68 -49.87 -26.93
N ASN A 368 -33.20 -50.14 -25.73
CA ASN A 368 -34.33 -49.56 -24.95
C ASN A 368 -34.18 -50.01 -23.46
N GLY A 369 -34.62 -49.22 -22.46
CA GLY A 369 -34.52 -49.67 -21.04
C GLY A 369 -34.77 -48.63 -19.92
N THR A 370 -36.03 -48.26 -19.71
CA THR A 370 -36.67 -47.62 -18.52
C THR A 370 -36.13 -48.02 -17.12
N THR A 371 -36.19 -47.25 -16.01
CA THR A 371 -37.05 -46.09 -15.62
C THR A 371 -36.55 -45.37 -14.33
N ASN A 372 -37.00 -44.11 -14.10
CA ASN A 372 -37.11 -43.38 -12.80
C ASN A 372 -35.81 -42.95 -12.04
N SER A 373 -35.71 -41.80 -11.36
CA SER A 373 -36.61 -40.62 -11.22
C SER A 373 -35.90 -39.38 -10.64
N ALA A 374 -36.25 -38.19 -11.17
CA ALA A 374 -36.26 -36.85 -10.55
C ALA A 374 -35.16 -36.38 -9.54
N SER A 375 -34.37 -35.38 -9.94
CA SER A 375 -34.38 -34.03 -9.31
C SER A 375 -33.59 -33.02 -10.17
N GLY A 376 -34.06 -31.77 -10.26
CA GLY A 376 -33.63 -30.83 -11.31
C GLY A 376 -32.54 -29.83 -10.89
N ARG A 377 -31.42 -29.78 -11.62
CA ARG A 377 -30.51 -28.62 -11.65
C ARG A 377 -30.91 -27.66 -12.77
N LYS A 378 -31.44 -26.48 -12.41
CA LYS A 378 -31.60 -25.35 -13.35
C LYS A 378 -30.23 -24.74 -13.63
N GLY A 379 -29.61 -25.11 -14.76
CA GLY A 379 -28.45 -24.39 -15.29
C GLY A 379 -28.83 -22.96 -15.66
N LYS A 380 -28.14 -21.96 -15.10
CA LYS A 380 -28.22 -20.57 -15.59
C LYS A 380 -27.44 -20.48 -16.90
N THR A 381 -28.15 -20.53 -18.02
CA THR A 381 -27.62 -20.15 -19.33
C THR A 381 -27.15 -18.70 -19.31
N SER A 382 -25.96 -18.41 -19.85
CA SER A 382 -25.54 -17.03 -20.04
C SER A 382 -26.46 -16.37 -21.07
N LYS A 383 -27.17 -15.32 -20.65
CA LYS A 383 -28.02 -14.56 -21.56
C LYS A 383 -27.14 -13.79 -22.54
N ARG A 384 -27.06 -14.31 -23.77
CA ARG A 384 -26.64 -13.60 -24.97
C ARG A 384 -27.37 -12.25 -25.04
N MET A 385 -26.69 -11.15 -24.70
CA MET A 385 -27.21 -9.82 -24.99
C MET A 385 -27.33 -9.67 -26.50
N LYS A 386 -28.55 -9.45 -26.99
CA LYS A 386 -28.79 -9.12 -28.40
C LYS A 386 -28.15 -7.75 -28.67
N GLY A 387 -27.48 -7.61 -29.80
CA GLY A 387 -27.04 -6.31 -30.28
C GLY A 387 -28.25 -5.40 -30.51
N SER A 388 -28.37 -4.38 -29.69
CA SER A 388 -29.03 -3.12 -30.04
C SER A 388 -27.96 -2.18 -30.59
N GLU A 389 -28.31 -1.36 -31.58
CA GLU A 389 -27.45 -0.25 -31.99
C GLU A 389 -27.12 0.63 -30.77
N LEU A 390 -25.90 1.18 -30.74
CA LEU A 390 -25.45 2.08 -29.69
C LEU A 390 -26.49 3.19 -29.47
N PRO A 391 -26.83 3.55 -28.21
CA PRO A 391 -27.47 4.81 -27.93
C PRO A 391 -26.70 5.93 -28.65
N ASN A 392 -27.41 6.86 -29.27
CA ASN A 392 -26.77 7.98 -29.96
C ASN A 392 -26.30 9.01 -28.92
N THR A 393 -25.28 8.62 -28.14
CA THR A 393 -24.69 9.42 -27.07
C THR A 393 -24.10 10.68 -27.65
N LYS A 394 -24.75 11.80 -27.36
CA LYS A 394 -24.29 13.14 -27.69
C LYS A 394 -23.27 13.56 -26.64
N THR A 395 -22.00 13.36 -26.93
CA THR A 395 -20.90 13.68 -26.02
C THR A 395 -20.79 15.16 -25.68
N TRP A 396 -21.30 16.05 -26.54
CA TRP A 396 -21.47 17.48 -26.25
C TRP A 396 -22.64 17.79 -25.28
N GLU A 397 -23.50 16.82 -24.98
CA GLU A 397 -24.52 16.95 -23.92
C GLU A 397 -24.03 16.38 -22.58
N HIS A 398 -23.26 15.28 -22.56
CA HIS A 398 -22.74 14.69 -21.31
C HIS A 398 -21.56 13.72 -21.54
N VAL A 399 -20.61 13.69 -20.60
CA VAL A 399 -19.55 12.68 -20.41
C VAL A 399 -19.30 12.53 -18.91
N ASP A 400 -19.11 11.30 -18.42
CA ASP A 400 -18.92 11.03 -16.99
C ASP A 400 -17.45 11.12 -16.57
N HIS A 401 -16.56 10.54 -17.39
CA HIS A 401 -15.13 10.42 -17.09
C HIS A 401 -14.24 10.67 -18.30
N ILE A 402 -13.13 11.37 -18.10
CA ILE A 402 -12.07 11.58 -19.09
C ILE A 402 -10.76 11.05 -18.50
N ILE A 403 -10.01 10.23 -19.24
CA ILE A 403 -8.74 9.63 -18.81
C ILE A 403 -7.61 10.22 -19.65
N MET A 404 -6.55 10.69 -18.97
CA MET A 404 -5.33 11.18 -19.60
C MET A 404 -4.09 10.47 -19.03
N ASN A 405 -3.85 9.23 -19.47
CA ASN A 405 -2.74 8.38 -19.02
C ASN A 405 -1.41 8.68 -19.75
N LEU A 406 -0.94 9.93 -19.71
CA LEU A 406 0.35 10.32 -20.29
C LEU A 406 1.20 11.12 -19.28
N PRO A 407 1.82 10.47 -18.27
CA PRO A 407 2.43 11.12 -17.10
C PRO A 407 3.47 12.22 -17.38
N ALA A 408 4.13 12.20 -18.53
CA ALA A 408 5.12 13.20 -18.90
C ALA A 408 4.52 14.54 -19.39
N SER A 409 3.23 14.56 -19.74
CA SER A 409 2.62 15.71 -20.43
C SER A 409 1.12 15.89 -20.27
N ALA A 410 0.37 15.02 -19.59
CA ALA A 410 -1.10 15.11 -19.53
C ALA A 410 -1.61 16.45 -18.96
N LEU A 411 -0.93 17.02 -17.96
CA LEU A 411 -1.24 18.36 -17.42
C LEU A 411 -1.27 19.42 -18.52
N LYS A 412 -0.36 19.33 -19.50
CA LYS A 412 -0.27 20.26 -20.63
C LYS A 412 -1.44 20.14 -21.61
N PHE A 413 -2.20 19.03 -21.60
CA PHE A 413 -3.41 18.82 -22.41
C PHE A 413 -4.69 19.31 -21.72
N LEU A 414 -4.60 19.77 -20.46
CA LEU A 414 -5.74 20.40 -19.79
C LEU A 414 -6.17 21.72 -20.49
N ASP A 415 -5.26 22.34 -21.26
CA ASP A 415 -5.54 23.49 -22.12
C ASP A 415 -6.68 23.23 -23.13
N ALA A 416 -6.88 21.97 -23.54
CA ALA A 416 -7.93 21.56 -24.47
C ALA A 416 -9.35 21.73 -23.93
N PHE A 417 -9.54 21.81 -22.60
CA PHE A 417 -10.85 21.96 -21.97
C PHE A 417 -11.30 23.43 -21.81
N ARG A 418 -10.40 24.40 -22.06
CA ARG A 418 -10.67 25.85 -21.93
C ARG A 418 -11.85 26.27 -22.80
N GLY A 419 -12.98 26.58 -22.18
CA GLY A 419 -14.22 26.97 -22.86
C GLY A 419 -14.86 25.86 -23.71
N LEU A 420 -14.46 24.60 -23.53
CA LEU A 420 -14.91 23.48 -24.37
C LEU A 420 -16.38 23.09 -24.11
N ILE A 421 -16.81 23.16 -22.85
CA ILE A 421 -18.16 22.76 -22.43
C ILE A 421 -19.14 23.92 -22.62
N GLN A 422 -20.00 23.78 -23.63
CA GLN A 422 -21.06 24.75 -23.91
C GLN A 422 -22.25 24.49 -22.99
N ARG A 423 -22.36 25.25 -21.89
CA ARG A 423 -23.40 25.09 -20.83
C ARG A 423 -24.84 25.06 -21.37
N GLN A 424 -25.12 25.65 -22.53
CA GLN A 424 -26.43 25.62 -23.20
C GLN A 424 -26.85 24.24 -23.75
N TYR A 425 -25.87 23.34 -23.98
CA TYR A 425 -26.11 21.97 -24.44
C TYR A 425 -25.81 20.92 -23.37
N TRP A 426 -24.94 21.24 -22.40
CA TRP A 426 -24.52 20.34 -21.34
C TRP A 426 -25.65 20.00 -20.36
N LYS A 427 -25.76 18.72 -19.96
CA LYS A 427 -26.82 18.18 -19.12
C LYS A 427 -26.23 17.38 -17.96
N GLY A 428 -26.26 17.97 -16.77
CA GLY A 428 -25.80 17.31 -15.54
C GLY A 428 -24.47 17.86 -15.04
N SER A 429 -23.74 17.05 -14.28
CA SER A 429 -22.43 17.39 -13.72
C SER A 429 -21.34 17.50 -14.80
N LEU A 430 -20.27 18.23 -14.49
CA LEU A 430 -19.06 18.24 -15.31
C LEU A 430 -18.37 16.86 -15.26
N PRO A 431 -17.57 16.49 -16.29
CA PRO A 431 -16.87 15.22 -16.33
C PRO A 431 -15.72 15.18 -15.31
N TRP A 432 -15.50 14.03 -14.68
CA TRP A 432 -14.30 13.81 -13.89
C TRP A 432 -13.09 13.56 -14.80
N ILE A 433 -12.14 14.48 -14.80
CA ILE A 433 -10.86 14.32 -15.50
C ILE A 433 -9.89 13.57 -14.60
N HIS A 434 -9.33 12.44 -15.07
CA HIS A 434 -8.31 11.63 -14.40
C HIS A 434 -6.96 11.89 -15.09
N CYS A 435 -6.20 12.87 -14.59
CA CYS A 435 -4.97 13.35 -15.23
C CYS A 435 -3.72 12.75 -14.57
N TYR A 436 -2.97 11.89 -15.27
CA TYR A 436 -1.74 11.30 -14.75
C TYR A 436 -0.53 12.22 -14.93
N CYS A 437 0.34 12.35 -13.92
CA CYS A 437 1.56 13.16 -13.96
C CYS A 437 2.76 12.45 -13.32
N PHE A 438 3.96 12.96 -13.58
CA PHE A 438 5.14 12.71 -12.74
C PHE A 438 5.32 13.85 -11.73
N ILE A 439 5.60 13.51 -10.48
CA ILE A 439 6.11 14.43 -9.44
C ILE A 439 7.59 14.14 -9.22
N ARG A 440 8.44 15.17 -9.20
CA ARG A 440 9.83 15.08 -8.74
C ARG A 440 9.93 15.15 -7.22
N ALA A 441 11.09 14.82 -6.67
CA ALA A 441 11.32 14.91 -5.21
C ALA A 441 11.08 16.30 -4.61
N ASN A 442 11.14 17.36 -5.43
CA ASN A 442 11.01 18.77 -5.05
C ASN A 442 9.71 19.43 -5.55
N GLU A 443 8.73 18.64 -6.03
CA GLU A 443 7.43 19.12 -6.52
C GLU A 443 6.35 18.62 -5.55
N THR A 444 5.49 19.52 -5.06
CA THR A 444 4.40 19.20 -4.13
C THR A 444 3.08 18.95 -4.87
N GLU A 445 2.07 18.46 -4.17
CA GLU A 445 0.74 18.20 -4.76
C GLU A 445 0.07 19.53 -5.17
N GLU A 446 0.27 20.60 -4.40
CA GLU A 446 -0.23 21.96 -4.67
C GLU A 446 0.43 22.56 -5.91
N LEU A 447 1.72 22.31 -6.16
CA LEU A 447 2.39 22.75 -7.39
C LEU A 447 1.79 22.08 -8.63
N ILE A 448 1.45 20.79 -8.54
CA ILE A 448 0.78 20.07 -9.64
C ILE A 448 -0.67 20.54 -9.82
N ILE A 449 -1.39 20.81 -8.73
CA ILE A 449 -2.75 21.39 -8.79
C ILE A 449 -2.67 22.79 -9.41
N SER A 450 -1.70 23.62 -9.05
CA SER A 450 -1.51 24.95 -9.64
C SER A 450 -1.11 24.88 -11.13
N GLU A 451 -0.27 23.92 -11.54
CA GLU A 451 -0.01 23.68 -12.97
C GLU A 451 -1.30 23.23 -13.70
N ALA A 452 -2.13 22.39 -13.07
CA ALA A 452 -3.41 21.94 -13.62
C ALA A 452 -4.44 23.07 -13.72
N GLU A 453 -4.60 23.91 -12.70
CA GLU A 453 -5.47 25.09 -12.67
C GLU A 453 -5.03 26.13 -13.71
N SER A 454 -3.72 26.38 -13.79
CA SER A 454 -3.11 27.25 -14.80
C SER A 454 -3.37 26.70 -16.22
N ALA A 455 -3.21 25.40 -16.43
CA ALA A 455 -3.50 24.76 -17.71
C ALA A 455 -5.01 24.78 -18.06
N LEU A 456 -5.91 24.58 -17.08
CA LEU A 456 -7.37 24.74 -17.28
C LEU A 456 -7.82 26.21 -17.42
N ASN A 457 -7.04 27.16 -16.91
CA ASN A 457 -7.47 28.55 -16.67
C ASN A 457 -8.76 28.63 -15.81
N ALA A 458 -8.87 27.74 -14.83
CA ALA A 458 -10.00 27.62 -13.90
C ALA A 458 -9.53 26.96 -12.59
N CYS A 459 -10.19 27.28 -11.47
CA CYS A 459 -9.90 26.63 -10.19
C CYS A 459 -10.46 25.20 -10.15
N ILE A 460 -9.75 24.33 -9.43
CA ILE A 460 -10.03 22.90 -9.33
C ILE A 460 -10.68 22.61 -7.97
N GLN A 461 -11.95 22.21 -7.98
CA GLN A 461 -12.62 21.73 -6.75
C GLN A 461 -12.29 20.28 -6.43
N ASP A 462 -12.11 20.02 -5.13
CA ASP A 462 -11.80 18.72 -4.53
C ASP A 462 -10.76 17.91 -5.32
N PRO A 463 -9.53 18.43 -5.52
CA PRO A 463 -8.47 17.73 -6.23
C PRO A 463 -8.10 16.45 -5.48
N ILE A 464 -8.60 15.32 -5.98
CA ILE A 464 -8.20 14.01 -5.48
C ILE A 464 -6.83 13.68 -6.06
N PHE A 465 -5.80 13.88 -5.24
CA PHE A 465 -4.45 13.41 -5.54
C PHE A 465 -4.32 11.92 -5.20
N HIS A 466 -3.79 11.12 -6.11
CA HIS A 466 -3.50 9.70 -5.85
C HIS A 466 -2.09 9.34 -6.31
N LYS A 467 -1.21 8.97 -5.37
CA LYS A 467 0.15 8.48 -5.65
C LYS A 467 0.09 7.03 -6.15
N VAL A 468 0.36 6.84 -7.44
CA VAL A 468 0.28 5.55 -8.12
C VAL A 468 1.46 4.65 -7.76
N ARG A 469 2.69 5.11 -7.98
CA ARG A 469 3.94 4.38 -7.66
C ARG A 469 5.17 5.27 -7.75
N ASN A 470 6.29 4.80 -7.21
CA ASN A 470 7.61 5.33 -7.54
C ASN A 470 8.03 4.80 -8.93
N VAL A 471 8.67 5.63 -9.75
CA VAL A 471 9.08 5.27 -11.13
C VAL A 471 10.58 5.34 -11.38
N ALA A 472 11.30 6.09 -10.55
CA ALA A 472 12.77 6.17 -10.47
C ALA A 472 13.14 6.80 -9.12
N PRO A 473 14.42 6.78 -8.70
CA PRO A 473 14.89 7.70 -7.67
C PRO A 473 14.47 9.14 -8.03
N ASN A 474 13.89 9.84 -7.05
CA ASN A 474 13.40 11.22 -7.19
C ASN A 474 12.25 11.44 -8.21
N LYS A 475 11.51 10.40 -8.63
CA LYS A 475 10.29 10.53 -9.44
C LYS A 475 9.15 9.62 -8.95
N LYS A 476 8.04 10.26 -8.53
CA LYS A 476 6.74 9.67 -8.19
C LYS A 476 5.80 9.79 -9.41
N MET A 477 4.82 8.90 -9.57
CA MET A 477 3.70 9.06 -10.50
C MET A 477 2.40 9.27 -9.71
N ALA A 478 1.54 10.16 -10.18
CA ALA A 478 0.29 10.48 -9.51
C ALA A 478 -0.86 10.87 -10.47
N GLN A 479 -2.06 11.06 -9.93
CA GLN A 479 -3.27 11.46 -10.65
C GLN A 479 -4.00 12.60 -9.92
N THR A 480 -4.52 13.59 -10.66
CA THR A 480 -5.41 14.68 -10.17
C THR A 480 -6.83 14.63 -10.75
N ARG A 481 -7.78 15.35 -10.12
CA ARG A 481 -9.19 15.52 -10.51
C ARG A 481 -9.69 16.96 -10.37
N ALA A 482 -10.81 17.32 -11.01
CA ALA A 482 -11.37 18.68 -10.96
C ALA A 482 -12.88 18.81 -11.25
N LEU A 483 -13.52 19.80 -10.60
CA LEU A 483 -14.86 20.36 -10.87
C LEU A 483 -14.84 21.90 -10.69
N GLU A 484 -15.87 22.61 -11.16
CA GLU A 484 -15.97 24.09 -11.24
C GLU A 484 -17.31 24.60 -10.63
N TYR A 485 -17.34 25.80 -10.02
CA TYR A 485 -18.42 26.29 -9.14
C TYR A 485 -19.16 27.55 -9.63
N ASP A 486 -20.35 27.78 -9.07
CA ASP A 486 -20.98 29.11 -8.96
C ASP A 486 -21.76 29.22 -7.63
N HIS A 487 -21.82 30.40 -7.03
CA HIS A 487 -22.24 30.60 -5.62
C HIS A 487 -23.75 30.76 -5.41
N PHE A 488 -24.30 30.35 -4.25
CA PHE A 488 -25.19 31.20 -3.42
C PHE A 488 -25.38 30.68 -1.97
N LEU A 489 -25.90 31.57 -1.11
CA LEU A 489 -25.82 31.57 0.36
C LEU A 489 -27.19 31.35 1.05
N VAL A 490 -27.26 30.59 2.15
CA VAL A 490 -28.38 30.64 3.14
C VAL A 490 -27.87 30.38 4.57
N LEU A 491 -28.28 31.23 5.53
CA LEU A 491 -28.13 31.04 6.98
C LEU A 491 -29.44 30.48 7.61
N PHE A 492 -29.39 29.82 8.78
CA PHE A 492 -29.67 30.44 10.11
C PHE A 492 -29.94 29.40 11.23
N LEU A 493 -29.12 29.47 12.31
CA LEU A 493 -29.38 29.21 13.74
C LEU A 493 -30.32 28.11 14.27
N VAL A 494 -29.81 27.36 15.27
CA VAL A 494 -30.38 27.38 16.65
C VAL A 494 -29.23 27.50 17.67
N PHE A 495 -29.40 28.34 18.68
CA PHE A 495 -28.53 28.48 19.85
C PHE A 495 -29.06 27.58 20.99
N VAL A 496 -28.24 26.69 21.55
CA VAL A 496 -28.52 26.04 22.85
C VAL A 496 -27.27 26.15 23.71
N MET A 497 -27.44 26.57 24.96
CA MET A 497 -26.33 26.71 25.90
C MET A 497 -25.74 25.35 26.25
N PHE A 498 -24.42 25.22 26.13
CA PHE A 498 -23.66 24.20 26.84
C PHE A 498 -22.74 24.88 27.86
N GLU A 499 -22.77 24.34 29.08
CA GLU A 499 -21.85 24.72 30.15
C GLU A 499 -20.42 24.36 29.72
N VAL A 500 -19.53 25.35 29.72
CA VAL A 500 -18.09 25.11 29.52
C VAL A 500 -17.57 24.45 30.80
N SER A 501 -17.60 23.12 30.82
CA SER A 501 -16.95 22.32 31.87
C SER A 501 -15.44 22.37 31.66
N SER A 502 -14.74 23.17 32.47
CA SER A 502 -13.27 23.27 32.46
C SER A 502 -12.64 21.87 32.49
N GLY A 503 -11.75 21.62 31.52
CA GLY A 503 -11.35 20.27 31.13
C GLY A 503 -10.25 19.60 31.95
N ASP A 504 -10.58 19.15 33.17
CA ASP A 504 -9.79 18.12 33.87
C ASP A 504 -10.15 16.73 33.33
N GLY A 505 -9.57 16.36 32.18
CA GLY A 505 -9.85 15.09 31.52
C GLY A 505 -8.63 14.47 30.84
N VAL A 506 -8.65 13.13 30.78
CA VAL A 506 -7.61 12.29 30.21
C VAL A 506 -7.79 12.19 28.71
N GLY A 507 -6.71 12.37 27.96
CA GLY A 507 -6.70 12.21 26.51
C GLY A 507 -6.54 10.77 26.06
N VAL A 508 -6.69 10.56 24.76
CA VAL A 508 -6.42 9.27 24.11
C VAL A 508 -5.74 9.47 22.76
N ASN A 509 -4.90 8.53 22.37
CA ASN A 509 -4.27 8.48 21.06
C ASN A 509 -5.13 7.65 20.09
N TRP A 510 -5.54 8.22 18.96
CA TRP A 510 -6.21 7.47 17.90
C TRP A 510 -5.25 7.26 16.73
N GLY A 511 -4.70 6.05 16.67
CA GLY A 511 -3.93 5.54 15.53
C GLY A 511 -4.84 4.94 14.44
N THR A 512 -4.36 4.96 13.20
CA THR A 512 -5.12 4.60 12.01
C THR A 512 -4.52 3.43 11.23
N MET A 513 -3.47 2.78 11.76
CA MET A 513 -2.75 1.69 11.07
C MET A 513 -3.50 0.37 11.16
N SER A 514 -4.65 0.30 10.50
CA SER A 514 -5.53 -0.87 10.41
C SER A 514 -5.84 -1.22 8.96
N THR A 515 -6.12 -2.49 8.66
CA THR A 515 -6.51 -2.91 7.30
C THR A 515 -7.96 -2.56 6.95
N HIS A 516 -8.85 -2.50 7.93
CA HIS A 516 -10.24 -2.10 7.75
C HIS A 516 -10.60 -1.09 8.85
N HIS A 517 -11.04 0.11 8.44
CA HIS A 517 -11.26 1.24 9.34
C HIS A 517 -12.73 1.32 9.77
N LEU A 518 -12.97 1.63 11.04
CA LEU A 518 -14.28 2.04 11.54
C LEU A 518 -14.68 3.41 10.94
N PRO A 519 -15.98 3.69 10.75
CA PRO A 519 -16.45 5.02 10.33
C PRO A 519 -16.03 6.09 11.35
N ALA A 520 -15.42 7.17 10.86
CA ALA A 520 -14.87 8.22 11.73
C ALA A 520 -15.95 8.87 12.62
N ASP A 521 -17.14 9.11 12.08
CA ASP A 521 -18.28 9.65 12.84
C ASP A 521 -18.66 8.78 14.04
N ASN A 522 -18.71 7.45 13.88
CA ASN A 522 -19.04 6.52 14.96
C ASN A 522 -17.93 6.48 16.03
N VAL A 523 -16.66 6.60 15.64
CA VAL A 523 -15.54 6.68 16.60
C VAL A 523 -15.56 8.01 17.35
N VAL A 524 -15.86 9.14 16.70
CA VAL A 524 -16.04 10.44 17.37
C VAL A 524 -17.25 10.40 18.32
N GLN A 525 -18.35 9.76 17.95
CA GLN A 525 -19.47 9.53 18.85
C GLN A 525 -19.04 8.72 20.08
N MET A 526 -18.33 7.60 19.90
CA MET A 526 -17.78 6.79 20.99
C MET A 526 -16.86 7.60 21.91
N LEU A 527 -16.00 8.48 21.36
CA LEU A 527 -15.15 9.37 22.16
C LEU A 527 -15.98 10.29 23.07
N ARG A 528 -17.06 10.89 22.55
CA ARG A 528 -17.96 11.77 23.31
C ARG A 528 -18.74 11.02 24.39
N GLU A 529 -19.23 9.81 24.10
CA GLU A 529 -19.98 8.98 25.05
C GLU A 529 -19.12 8.48 26.23
N ASN A 530 -17.84 8.19 25.94
CA ASN A 530 -16.81 7.88 26.94
C ASN A 530 -16.23 9.13 27.63
N ARG A 531 -16.56 10.33 27.13
CA ARG A 531 -16.11 11.64 27.64
C ARG A 531 -14.61 11.91 27.51
N PHE A 532 -13.98 11.35 26.47
CA PHE A 532 -12.66 11.82 26.05
C PHE A 532 -12.78 13.27 25.57
N ASN A 533 -12.08 14.19 26.23
CA ASN A 533 -12.05 15.61 25.91
C ASN A 533 -10.75 16.05 25.22
N LYS A 534 -9.74 15.18 25.16
CA LYS A 534 -8.45 15.39 24.50
C LYS A 534 -8.15 14.20 23.57
N LEU A 535 -7.63 14.48 22.38
CA LEU A 535 -7.36 13.48 21.33
C LEU A 535 -6.02 13.81 20.66
N LYS A 536 -5.12 12.83 20.56
CA LYS A 536 -3.91 12.94 19.73
C LYS A 536 -4.07 12.09 18.47
N LEU A 537 -3.88 12.72 17.31
CA LEU A 537 -3.85 12.09 16.00
C LEU A 537 -2.42 12.06 15.48
N PHE A 538 -2.01 10.93 14.88
CA PHE A 538 -0.66 10.77 14.32
C PHE A 538 -0.49 11.39 12.93
N GLU A 539 -1.59 11.62 12.21
CA GLU A 539 -1.62 12.23 10.88
C GLU A 539 -2.85 13.13 10.74
N ALA A 540 -2.84 14.04 9.76
CA ALA A 540 -3.97 14.91 9.44
C ALA A 540 -4.97 14.24 8.46
N ASP A 541 -5.60 13.13 8.89
CA ASP A 541 -6.63 12.48 8.07
C ASP A 541 -7.88 13.37 7.94
N LYS A 542 -8.23 13.71 6.70
CA LYS A 542 -9.36 14.59 6.39
C LYS A 542 -10.70 14.06 6.94
N LYS A 543 -10.97 12.76 6.86
CA LYS A 543 -12.26 12.19 7.31
C LYS A 543 -12.40 12.27 8.82
N ILE A 544 -11.30 12.06 9.54
CA ILE A 544 -11.26 12.21 11.00
C ILE A 544 -11.42 13.69 11.39
N LEU A 545 -10.72 14.61 10.72
CA LEU A 545 -10.87 16.05 10.97
C LEU A 545 -12.29 16.56 10.63
N ASP A 546 -12.88 16.11 9.52
CA ASP A 546 -14.28 16.39 9.16
C ASP A 546 -15.26 15.90 10.25
N ALA A 547 -15.08 14.68 10.76
CA ALA A 547 -15.93 14.09 11.81
C ALA A 547 -15.76 14.78 13.18
N LEU A 548 -14.63 15.45 13.43
CA LEU A 548 -14.35 16.18 14.67
C LEU A 548 -14.93 17.60 14.71
N ILE A 549 -15.46 18.12 13.60
CA ILE A 549 -16.11 19.44 13.51
C ILE A 549 -17.27 19.52 14.51
N GLY A 550 -17.24 20.52 15.42
CA GLY A 550 -18.29 20.72 16.43
C GLY A 550 -18.34 19.66 17.54
N SER A 551 -17.29 18.84 17.69
CA SER A 551 -17.18 17.84 18.77
C SER A 551 -16.74 18.44 20.12
N ASP A 552 -16.13 19.63 20.10
CA ASP A 552 -15.41 20.34 21.17
C ASP A 552 -14.16 19.63 21.74
N ILE A 553 -13.83 18.42 21.26
CA ILE A 553 -12.66 17.65 21.68
C ILE A 553 -11.36 18.39 21.33
N GLU A 554 -10.46 18.58 22.30
CA GLU A 554 -9.16 19.21 22.10
C GLU A 554 -8.24 18.30 21.28
N VAL A 555 -7.71 18.79 20.16
CA VAL A 555 -6.88 17.97 19.25
C VAL A 555 -5.40 18.37 19.32
N MET A 556 -4.54 17.38 19.52
CA MET A 556 -3.11 17.42 19.18
C MET A 556 -2.93 16.74 17.82
N LEU A 557 -2.56 17.50 16.80
CA LEU A 557 -2.42 17.02 15.42
C LEU A 557 -0.94 16.82 15.08
N ALA A 558 -0.51 15.60 14.78
CA ALA A 558 0.89 15.34 14.49
C ALA A 558 1.26 15.46 13.00
N ILE A 559 2.54 15.79 12.80
CA ILE A 559 3.25 15.78 11.52
C ILE A 559 4.12 14.51 11.51
N PRO A 560 3.91 13.57 10.57
CA PRO A 560 4.74 12.38 10.45
C PRO A 560 6.24 12.67 10.27
N ASN A 561 7.09 11.79 10.83
CA ASN A 561 8.55 11.94 10.77
C ASN A 561 9.09 12.10 9.33
N TYR A 562 8.47 11.45 8.34
CA TYR A 562 8.89 11.55 6.93
C TYR A 562 8.71 12.95 6.32
N MET A 563 7.90 13.82 6.92
CA MET A 563 7.69 15.21 6.49
C MET A 563 8.69 16.18 7.12
N LEU A 564 9.41 15.78 8.18
CA LEU A 564 10.28 16.69 8.93
C LEU A 564 11.39 17.32 8.09
N LEU A 565 11.91 16.61 7.08
CA LEU A 565 12.95 17.14 6.19
C LEU A 565 12.41 18.32 5.38
N GLU A 566 11.30 18.11 4.69
CA GLU A 566 10.60 19.13 3.88
C GLU A 566 10.20 20.33 4.74
N MET A 567 9.59 20.10 5.91
CA MET A 567 9.20 21.15 6.85
C MET A 567 10.40 21.89 7.46
N SER A 568 11.59 21.28 7.47
CA SER A 568 12.84 21.89 7.97
C SER A 568 13.53 22.78 6.92
N GLU A 569 13.44 22.41 5.65
CA GLU A 569 14.12 23.07 4.53
C GLU A 569 13.27 24.16 3.87
N ASP A 570 11.94 23.96 3.77
CA ASP A 570 11.02 24.92 3.16
C ASP A 570 9.95 25.45 4.14
N PRO A 571 10.06 26.71 4.59
CA PRO A 571 9.01 27.40 5.34
C PRO A 571 7.68 27.52 4.57
N GLY A 572 7.71 27.48 3.22
CA GLY A 572 6.52 27.45 2.38
C GLY A 572 5.71 26.17 2.54
N ALA A 573 6.37 25.00 2.52
CA ALA A 573 5.74 23.72 2.85
C ALA A 573 5.14 23.71 4.27
N ALA A 574 5.85 24.26 5.25
CA ALA A 574 5.33 24.43 6.62
C ALA A 574 4.08 25.32 6.69
N ALA A 575 4.06 26.43 5.96
CA ALA A 575 2.91 27.31 5.84
C ALA A 575 1.71 26.62 5.14
N SER A 576 1.96 25.89 4.05
CA SER A 576 0.93 25.13 3.33
C SER A 576 0.32 24.02 4.20
N TRP A 577 1.14 23.28 4.95
CA TRP A 577 0.64 22.26 5.87
C TRP A 577 -0.23 22.86 6.98
N VAL A 578 0.23 23.96 7.60
CA VAL A 578 -0.55 24.68 8.63
C VAL A 578 -1.84 25.26 8.04
N TYR A 579 -1.83 25.77 6.81
CA TYR A 579 -3.04 26.23 6.14
C TYR A 579 -4.05 25.10 5.91
N ALA A 580 -3.60 24.00 5.29
CA ALA A 580 -4.46 22.90 4.86
C ALA A 580 -5.02 22.06 6.02
N ASN A 581 -4.25 21.89 7.10
CA ASN A 581 -4.57 20.94 8.18
C ASN A 581 -4.94 21.60 9.51
N VAL A 582 -4.62 22.89 9.71
CA VAL A 582 -4.92 23.62 10.95
C VAL A 582 -5.85 24.80 10.68
N SER A 583 -5.44 25.76 9.84
CA SER A 583 -6.19 27.01 9.63
C SER A 583 -7.55 26.78 8.96
N SER A 584 -7.64 25.84 8.03
CA SER A 584 -8.87 25.40 7.35
C SER A 584 -9.95 24.88 8.31
N TYR A 585 -9.55 24.20 9.40
CA TYR A 585 -10.46 23.65 10.41
C TYR A 585 -10.65 24.57 11.63
N PHE A 586 -9.83 25.61 11.79
CA PHE A 586 -9.85 26.51 12.94
C PHE A 586 -10.80 27.71 12.73
N TYR A 587 -12.11 27.41 12.74
CA TYR A 587 -13.18 28.42 12.70
C TYR A 587 -14.23 28.16 13.80
N THR A 588 -15.19 29.06 13.97
CA THR A 588 -16.26 28.91 14.98
C THR A 588 -17.12 27.68 14.68
N GLY A 589 -17.06 26.67 15.55
CA GLY A 589 -17.71 25.38 15.34
C GLY A 589 -16.89 24.36 14.53
N GLY A 590 -15.64 24.69 14.18
CA GLY A 590 -14.68 23.78 13.55
C GLY A 590 -14.04 22.80 14.55
N VAL A 591 -12.78 22.43 14.32
CA VAL A 591 -12.01 21.51 15.17
C VAL A 591 -11.23 22.30 16.23
N ASN A 592 -11.32 21.88 17.50
CA ASN A 592 -10.65 22.53 18.64
C ASN A 592 -9.17 22.12 18.75
N ILE A 593 -8.37 22.46 17.72
CA ILE A 593 -6.93 22.15 17.69
C ILE A 593 -6.19 23.00 18.73
N LYS A 594 -5.39 22.35 19.57
CA LYS A 594 -4.54 22.99 20.61
C LYS A 594 -3.06 22.90 20.31
N TYR A 595 -2.62 21.77 19.76
CA TYR A 595 -1.21 21.46 19.60
C TYR A 595 -0.91 20.90 18.22
N VAL A 596 0.25 21.25 17.68
CA VAL A 596 0.84 20.57 16.52
C VAL A 596 2.06 19.78 16.99
N ALA A 597 2.02 18.46 16.88
CA ALA A 597 3.12 17.58 17.27
C ALA A 597 4.08 17.39 16.08
N VAL A 598 5.23 18.05 16.12
CA VAL A 598 6.20 18.05 15.02
C VAL A 598 7.08 16.81 15.13
N GLY A 599 6.70 15.75 14.41
CA GLY A 599 7.30 14.43 14.52
C GLY A 599 6.67 13.56 15.62
N ASN A 600 7.13 12.31 15.71
CA ASN A 600 6.91 11.43 16.85
C ASN A 600 8.22 10.70 17.16
N GLU A 601 8.77 10.92 18.35
CA GLU A 601 10.01 10.32 18.83
C GLU A 601 11.23 10.48 17.90
N PRO A 602 11.50 11.68 17.33
CA PRO A 602 12.51 11.83 16.28
C PRO A 602 13.96 11.50 16.72
N PHE A 603 14.22 11.47 18.04
CA PHE A 603 15.54 11.18 18.63
C PHE A 603 15.66 9.75 19.19
N LEU A 604 14.67 8.89 18.92
CA LEU A 604 14.67 7.47 19.27
C LEU A 604 15.89 6.78 18.66
N ARG A 605 16.65 6.03 19.46
CA ARG A 605 17.93 5.42 19.03
C ARG A 605 17.83 4.53 17.78
N THR A 606 16.68 3.88 17.56
CA THR A 606 16.43 3.02 16.40
C THR A 606 16.40 3.77 15.06
N TYR A 607 16.19 5.09 15.06
CA TYR A 607 16.26 5.92 13.86
C TYR A 607 17.68 6.34 13.47
N ASN A 608 18.71 5.96 14.23
CA ASN A 608 20.13 6.19 13.91
C ASN A 608 20.41 7.64 13.44
N ASP A 609 19.98 8.62 14.25
CA ASP A 609 20.07 10.07 14.03
C ASP A 609 19.35 10.66 12.80
N THR A 610 18.56 9.88 12.04
CA THR A 610 17.88 10.32 10.79
C THR A 610 17.13 11.66 10.92
N TYR A 611 16.37 11.86 12.00
CA TYR A 611 15.57 13.07 12.20
C TYR A 611 16.22 14.11 13.11
N ARG A 612 17.43 13.84 13.62
CA ARG A 612 18.10 14.62 14.68
C ARG A 612 18.18 16.10 14.29
N TYR A 613 18.96 16.43 13.25
CA TYR A 613 19.26 17.82 12.90
C TYR A 613 18.10 18.59 12.24
N ILE A 614 17.08 17.90 11.71
CA ILE A 614 15.94 18.50 10.99
C ILE A 614 14.74 18.81 11.89
N THR A 615 14.65 18.22 13.08
CA THR A 615 13.53 18.41 14.01
C THR A 615 13.40 19.87 14.50
N LEU A 616 14.49 20.50 14.94
CA LEU A 616 14.43 21.87 15.47
C LEU A 616 14.09 22.93 14.40
N PRO A 617 14.65 22.89 13.17
CA PRO A 617 14.20 23.80 12.11
C PRO A 617 12.74 23.56 11.69
N ALA A 618 12.29 22.30 11.58
CA ALA A 618 10.88 22.00 11.29
C ALA A 618 9.93 22.57 12.37
N LEU A 619 10.27 22.40 13.65
CA LEU A 619 9.54 22.97 14.78
C LEU A 619 9.45 24.50 14.70
N LYS A 620 10.56 25.16 14.31
CA LYS A 620 10.60 26.61 14.12
C LYS A 620 9.69 27.06 12.98
N ASN A 621 9.77 26.42 11.82
CA ASN A 621 8.99 26.77 10.64
C ASN A 621 7.49 26.57 10.88
N ILE A 622 7.09 25.48 11.53
CA ILE A 622 5.68 25.22 11.88
C ILE A 622 5.16 26.22 12.92
N GLN A 623 5.91 26.53 13.97
CA GLN A 623 5.49 27.56 14.93
C GLN A 623 5.42 28.95 14.30
N GLN A 624 6.31 29.27 13.36
CA GLN A 624 6.26 30.52 12.60
C GLN A 624 5.03 30.58 11.69
N ALA A 625 4.72 29.51 10.95
CA ALA A 625 3.51 29.40 10.14
C ALA A 625 2.22 29.57 10.99
N LEU A 626 2.18 28.99 12.20
CA LEU A 626 1.09 29.23 13.15
C LEU A 626 1.01 30.70 13.59
N ASN A 627 2.15 31.38 13.80
CA ASN A 627 2.19 32.80 14.14
C ASN A 627 1.66 33.67 12.98
N ASP A 628 2.10 33.40 11.75
CA ASP A 628 1.73 34.14 10.54
C ASP A 628 0.25 33.95 10.16
N ALA A 629 -0.31 32.77 10.44
CA ALA A 629 -1.76 32.51 10.36
C ALA A 629 -2.58 33.19 11.48
N GLY A 630 -1.94 33.90 12.42
CA GLY A 630 -2.60 34.52 13.59
C GLY A 630 -3.03 33.52 14.68
N LEU A 631 -2.63 32.24 14.56
CA LEU A 631 -3.05 31.14 15.44
C LEU A 631 -2.07 30.87 16.58
N GLY A 632 -0.81 31.32 16.49
CA GLY A 632 0.27 30.99 17.44
C GLY A 632 0.07 31.46 18.88
N SER A 633 -0.94 32.29 19.16
CA SER A 633 -1.38 32.61 20.53
C SER A 633 -2.30 31.55 21.15
N LYS A 634 -2.95 30.72 20.32
CA LYS A 634 -3.95 29.71 20.70
C LYS A 634 -3.48 28.28 20.45
N ILE A 635 -2.64 28.08 19.43
CA ILE A 635 -2.11 26.77 19.01
C ILE A 635 -0.59 26.79 19.16
N LYS A 636 -0.03 25.73 19.75
CA LYS A 636 1.42 25.62 20.02
C LYS A 636 2.03 24.41 19.32
N ALA A 637 3.19 24.60 18.68
CA ALA A 637 3.98 23.49 18.19
C ALA A 637 4.78 22.85 19.33
N THR A 638 4.83 21.52 19.38
CA THR A 638 5.59 20.72 20.35
C THR A 638 6.30 19.57 19.63
N VAL A 639 7.20 18.87 20.31
CA VAL A 639 7.83 17.64 19.82
C VAL A 639 7.57 16.54 20.84
N PRO A 640 6.84 15.46 20.49
CA PRO A 640 6.76 14.25 21.30
C PRO A 640 8.10 13.51 21.27
N PHE A 641 8.78 13.41 22.40
CA PHE A 641 10.00 12.61 22.56
C PHE A 641 9.70 11.29 23.26
N ASN A 642 10.39 10.21 22.91
CA ASN A 642 10.41 9.01 23.76
C ASN A 642 11.12 9.32 25.08
N ALA A 643 10.76 8.64 26.17
CA ALA A 643 11.52 8.68 27.42
C ALA A 643 13.00 8.25 27.26
N ASP A 644 13.38 7.58 26.15
CA ASP A 644 14.77 7.20 25.84
C ASP A 644 15.74 8.38 25.70
N ILE A 645 15.29 9.63 25.63
CA ILE A 645 16.16 10.81 25.48
C ILE A 645 16.82 11.26 26.79
N TYR A 646 16.36 10.77 27.94
CA TYR A 646 16.90 11.05 29.27
C TYR A 646 17.11 9.76 30.07
N ASN A 647 18.08 9.77 30.97
CA ASN A 647 18.34 8.65 31.86
C ASN A 647 19.03 9.11 33.15
N SER A 648 18.86 8.34 34.21
CA SER A 648 19.78 8.38 35.35
C SER A 648 21.05 7.59 34.99
N PRO A 649 22.23 8.00 35.49
CA PRO A 649 23.47 7.25 35.30
C PRO A 649 23.44 5.94 36.10
N GLU A 650 24.00 4.85 35.56
CA GLU A 650 24.05 3.54 36.24
C GLU A 650 24.74 3.58 37.61
N SER A 651 25.68 4.50 37.80
CA SER A 651 26.38 4.73 39.07
C SER A 651 25.51 5.39 40.15
N ASN A 652 24.39 5.99 39.78
CA ASN A 652 23.41 6.57 40.70
C ASN A 652 22.00 6.53 40.08
N PRO A 653 21.33 5.36 40.06
CA PRO A 653 20.08 5.15 39.32
C PRO A 653 18.85 5.66 40.08
N VAL A 654 18.82 6.96 40.37
CA VAL A 654 17.71 7.68 41.03
C VAL A 654 17.22 8.85 40.18
N PRO A 655 15.93 9.25 40.24
CA PRO A 655 15.41 10.31 39.37
C PRO A 655 16.14 11.66 39.48
N SER A 656 16.56 12.09 40.67
CA SER A 656 17.35 13.32 40.87
C SER A 656 18.71 13.32 40.15
N ALA A 657 19.24 12.15 39.81
CA ALA A 657 20.45 12.01 39.02
C ALA A 657 20.20 12.17 37.51
N GLY A 658 18.94 12.13 37.05
CA GLY A 658 18.52 12.17 35.66
C GLY A 658 19.07 13.33 34.84
N GLY A 659 19.42 13.06 33.58
CA GLY A 659 19.79 14.08 32.59
C GLY A 659 19.50 13.62 31.18
N PHE A 660 19.44 14.56 30.22
CA PHE A 660 19.37 14.23 28.80
C PHE A 660 20.65 13.54 28.34
N ARG A 661 20.51 12.50 27.49
CA ARG A 661 21.60 11.76 26.85
C ARG A 661 22.58 12.72 26.17
N ASP A 662 23.87 12.56 26.46
CA ASP A 662 24.92 13.45 25.96
C ASP A 662 24.95 13.57 24.42
N GLU A 663 24.53 12.53 23.67
CA GLU A 663 24.45 12.63 22.20
C GLU A 663 23.46 13.70 21.73
N VAL A 664 22.27 13.80 22.34
CA VAL A 664 21.17 14.68 21.87
C VAL A 664 20.97 15.91 22.75
N LYS A 665 21.57 15.95 23.94
CA LYS A 665 21.45 16.96 24.99
C LYS A 665 21.39 18.41 24.50
N ASP A 666 22.43 18.89 23.81
CA ASP A 666 22.50 20.30 23.39
C ASP A 666 21.37 20.69 22.44
N LEU A 667 20.97 19.75 21.57
CA LEU A 667 19.87 19.95 20.63
C LEU A 667 18.51 19.89 21.33
N THR A 668 18.33 18.96 22.26
CA THR A 668 17.14 18.88 23.12
C THR A 668 16.99 20.15 23.95
N ILE A 669 18.08 20.70 24.52
CA ILE A 669 18.09 21.99 25.23
C ILE A 669 17.71 23.14 24.28
N GLY A 670 18.20 23.13 23.04
CA GLY A 670 17.80 24.09 22.00
C GLY A 670 16.31 24.03 21.64
N ILE A 671 15.70 22.83 21.66
CA ILE A 671 14.25 22.64 21.50
C ILE A 671 13.51 23.13 22.75
N ILE A 672 13.94 22.76 23.96
CA ILE A 672 13.35 23.21 25.24
C ILE A 672 13.34 24.74 25.31
N GLN A 673 14.44 25.41 24.96
CA GLN A 673 14.53 26.87 24.89
C GLN A 673 13.52 27.44 23.91
N PHE A 674 13.37 26.85 22.72
CA PHE A 674 12.40 27.31 21.72
C PHE A 674 10.95 27.14 22.20
N LEU A 675 10.63 26.00 22.81
CA LEU A 675 9.30 25.73 23.40
C LEU A 675 8.99 26.74 24.50
N HIS A 676 9.94 27.00 25.42
CA HIS A 676 9.78 27.95 26.51
C HIS A 676 9.52 29.37 25.99
N LEU A 677 10.31 29.85 25.02
CA LEU A 677 10.15 31.17 24.40
C LEU A 677 8.78 31.36 23.71
N ASN A 678 8.15 30.27 23.25
CA ASN A 678 6.84 30.30 22.62
C ASN A 678 5.69 29.97 23.58
N ASN A 679 5.95 29.73 24.87
CA ASN A 679 4.99 29.21 25.85
C ASN A 679 4.28 27.93 25.33
N ALA A 680 5.08 26.99 24.82
CA ALA A 680 4.69 25.68 24.34
C ALA A 680 5.14 24.58 25.33
N PRO A 681 4.40 23.46 25.45
CA PRO A 681 4.76 22.38 26.36
C PRO A 681 5.88 21.50 25.80
N PHE A 682 6.59 20.83 26.71
CA PHE A 682 7.41 19.67 26.39
C PHE A 682 6.52 18.42 26.35
N THR A 683 6.57 17.64 25.28
CA THR A 683 5.77 16.42 25.15
C THR A 683 6.65 15.18 25.24
N VAL A 684 6.27 14.21 26.06
CA VAL A 684 7.03 12.97 26.29
C VAL A 684 6.13 11.74 26.22
N ASN A 685 6.63 10.66 25.63
CA ASN A 685 5.98 9.36 25.58
C ASN A 685 6.63 8.45 26.63
N ILE A 686 5.84 7.94 27.58
CA ILE A 686 6.34 7.17 28.74
C ILE A 686 5.69 5.79 28.73
N TYR A 687 6.53 4.74 28.61
CA TYR A 687 6.08 3.37 28.45
C TYR A 687 6.61 2.42 29.55
N PRO A 688 5.96 2.37 30.73
CA PRO A 688 6.34 1.47 31.83
C PRO A 688 6.47 -0.01 31.44
N PHE A 689 5.60 -0.49 30.55
CA PHE A 689 5.64 -1.84 29.99
C PHE A 689 7.04 -2.23 29.44
N LEU A 690 7.73 -1.31 28.76
CA LEU A 690 9.05 -1.59 28.17
C LEU A 690 10.13 -1.92 29.22
N SER A 691 9.92 -1.54 30.48
CA SER A 691 10.82 -1.91 31.59
C SER A 691 10.76 -3.40 31.92
N LEU A 692 9.58 -4.03 31.77
CA LEU A 692 9.41 -5.49 31.92
C LEU A 692 9.81 -6.24 30.65
N TYR A 693 9.47 -5.70 29.48
CA TYR A 693 9.86 -6.30 28.20
C TYR A 693 11.39 -6.35 28.02
N GLY A 694 12.10 -5.28 28.37
CA GLY A 694 13.56 -5.20 28.25
C GLY A 694 14.36 -5.83 29.39
N ASN A 695 13.73 -6.24 30.50
CA ASN A 695 14.42 -6.76 31.67
C ASN A 695 13.56 -7.71 32.53
N ASP A 696 13.78 -9.01 32.39
CA ASP A 696 13.13 -10.08 33.17
C ASP A 696 13.32 -9.99 34.69
N TYR A 697 14.31 -9.22 35.17
CA TYR A 697 14.55 -9.00 36.61
C TYR A 697 13.94 -7.70 37.14
N PHE A 698 13.24 -6.93 36.30
CA PHE A 698 12.58 -5.70 36.73
C PHE A 698 11.46 -6.02 37.73
N PRO A 699 11.31 -5.26 38.86
CA PRO A 699 10.29 -5.58 39.85
C PRO A 699 8.87 -5.34 39.31
N VAL A 700 8.13 -6.42 39.02
CA VAL A 700 6.77 -6.37 38.45
C VAL A 700 5.85 -5.40 39.20
N ASP A 701 5.81 -5.46 40.53
CA ASP A 701 4.98 -4.56 41.36
C ASP A 701 5.31 -3.07 41.14
N PHE A 702 6.56 -2.73 40.83
CA PHE A 702 7.00 -1.36 40.58
C PHE A 702 6.56 -0.83 39.21
N ALA A 703 6.10 -1.70 38.29
CA ALA A 703 5.47 -1.26 37.04
C ALA A 703 4.05 -0.70 37.24
N PHE A 704 3.44 -0.90 38.42
CA PHE A 704 2.06 -0.55 38.72
C PHE A 704 1.93 0.44 39.91
N PHE A 705 0.72 0.96 40.11
CA PHE A 705 0.43 2.05 41.06
C PHE A 705 -0.02 1.60 42.47
N GLU A 706 -0.07 0.30 42.74
CA GLU A 706 -0.47 -0.26 44.05
C GLU A 706 0.63 -0.17 45.11
N GLY A 707 1.85 0.17 44.69
CA GLY A 707 3.05 0.22 45.51
C GLY A 707 3.92 -1.03 45.35
N THR A 708 5.17 -0.92 45.78
CA THR A 708 6.18 -1.97 45.63
C THR A 708 6.89 -2.27 46.95
N ASN A 709 7.35 -3.51 47.09
CA ASN A 709 8.24 -3.94 48.17
C ASN A 709 9.70 -3.47 47.97
N LYS A 710 10.05 -2.91 46.79
CA LYS A 710 11.37 -2.39 46.45
C LYS A 710 11.31 -0.94 45.93
N PRO A 711 10.84 0.04 46.73
CA PRO A 711 10.70 1.42 46.27
C PRO A 711 12.06 2.10 46.09
N ILE A 712 12.18 2.98 45.10
CA ILE A 712 13.38 3.79 44.91
C ILE A 712 13.33 4.97 45.88
N ARG A 713 14.32 5.07 46.78
CA ARG A 713 14.49 6.21 47.68
C ARG A 713 15.53 7.16 47.10
N ASP A 714 15.13 8.42 46.97
CA ASP A 714 15.92 9.50 46.38
C ASP A 714 15.95 10.67 47.37
N GLY A 715 16.90 10.62 48.30
CA GLY A 715 16.92 11.51 49.47
C GLY A 715 15.66 11.34 50.34
N SER A 716 14.82 12.38 50.36
CA SER A 716 13.51 12.40 51.03
C SER A 716 12.36 11.91 50.15
N LEU A 717 12.54 11.86 48.82
CA LEU A 717 11.54 11.38 47.89
C LEU A 717 11.51 9.85 47.87
N LEU A 718 10.31 9.29 47.69
CA LEU A 718 10.08 7.85 47.65
C LEU A 718 9.19 7.53 46.44
N TYR A 719 9.74 6.79 45.50
CA TYR A 719 9.04 6.35 44.29
C TYR A 719 8.54 4.94 44.50
N THR A 720 7.23 4.76 44.39
CA THR A 720 6.54 3.47 44.59
C THR A 720 6.07 2.83 43.29
N ASN A 721 6.19 3.55 42.16
CA ASN A 721 5.92 3.10 40.80
C ASN A 721 6.94 3.73 39.83
N VAL A 722 7.13 3.09 38.67
CA VAL A 722 8.11 3.51 37.65
C VAL A 722 7.64 4.71 36.83
N PHE A 723 6.33 4.96 36.71
CA PHE A 723 5.80 6.12 35.99
C PHE A 723 6.26 7.43 36.67
N ASP A 724 6.05 7.54 37.99
CA ASP A 724 6.53 8.67 38.80
C ASP A 724 8.05 8.82 38.71
N ALA A 725 8.80 7.72 38.79
CA ALA A 725 10.26 7.75 38.73
C ALA A 725 10.77 8.22 37.35
N ASN A 726 10.15 7.76 36.27
CA ASN A 726 10.50 8.16 34.90
C ASN A 726 10.12 9.63 34.65
N PHE A 727 8.91 10.05 35.04
CA PHE A 727 8.45 11.43 34.91
C PHE A 727 9.34 12.39 35.70
N ASP A 728 9.70 12.07 36.94
CA ASP A 728 10.60 12.94 37.72
C ASP A 728 12.04 12.90 37.21
N THR A 729 12.48 11.83 36.53
CA THR A 729 13.76 11.84 35.80
C THR A 729 13.77 12.92 34.70
N LEU A 730 12.64 13.13 34.01
CA LEU A 730 12.46 14.25 33.08
C LEU A 730 12.41 15.60 33.82
N VAL A 731 11.67 15.72 34.94
CA VAL A 731 11.60 16.96 35.73
C VAL A 731 13.00 17.42 36.16
N TRP A 732 13.82 16.52 36.69
CA TRP A 732 15.22 16.82 37.05
C TRP A 732 16.13 17.07 35.84
N SER A 733 15.85 16.47 34.69
CA SER A 733 16.57 16.76 33.44
C SER A 733 16.25 18.18 32.92
N LEU A 734 15.00 18.62 33.04
CA LEU A 734 14.54 19.97 32.70
C LEU A 734 15.08 21.03 33.66
N ASP A 735 15.10 20.75 34.96
CA ASP A 735 15.72 21.61 35.98
C ASP A 735 17.22 21.84 35.70
N LYS A 736 17.97 20.76 35.43
CA LYS A 736 19.39 20.84 35.01
C LYS A 736 19.62 21.55 33.68
N ALA A 737 18.61 21.56 32.79
CA ALA A 737 18.62 22.34 31.56
C ALA A 737 18.27 23.83 31.77
N GLY A 738 17.83 24.22 32.99
CA GLY A 738 17.45 25.60 33.34
C GLY A 738 15.96 25.92 33.19
N TYR A 739 15.09 24.92 33.03
CA TYR A 739 13.66 25.09 32.76
C TYR A 739 12.76 24.27 33.72
N PRO A 740 12.89 24.42 35.05
CA PRO A 740 12.14 23.63 36.04
C PRO A 740 10.61 23.78 35.91
N ASP A 741 10.12 24.97 35.54
CA ASP A 741 8.69 25.26 35.42
C ASP A 741 8.06 24.79 34.09
N MET A 742 8.83 24.22 33.16
CA MET A 742 8.36 23.78 31.84
C MET A 742 7.11 22.89 31.95
N HIS A 743 6.04 23.21 31.22
CA HIS A 743 4.83 22.38 31.20
C HIS A 743 5.12 21.06 30.48
N ILE A 744 4.72 19.93 31.07
CA ILE A 744 4.96 18.59 30.53
C ILE A 744 3.61 17.96 30.17
N ILE A 745 3.50 17.45 28.94
CA ILE A 745 2.39 16.59 28.50
C ILE A 745 2.95 15.19 28.29
N VAL A 746 2.34 14.17 28.89
CA VAL A 746 2.60 12.78 28.55
C VAL A 746 1.80 12.44 27.29
N GLY A 747 2.44 12.52 26.13
CA GLY A 747 1.82 12.44 24.81
C GLY A 747 1.40 11.04 24.37
N GLU A 748 1.95 10.00 25.01
CA GLU A 748 1.58 8.58 24.91
C GLU A 748 1.94 7.90 26.24
N VAL A 749 1.02 7.13 26.80
CA VAL A 749 1.26 6.20 27.92
C VAL A 749 0.21 5.09 27.91
N GLY A 750 0.61 3.84 28.09
CA GLY A 750 -0.32 2.71 28.02
C GLY A 750 0.31 1.37 28.38
N TRP A 751 -0.40 0.29 28.07
CA TRP A 751 0.06 -1.08 28.27
C TRP A 751 -0.64 -2.02 27.27
N PRO A 752 0.09 -2.84 26.49
CA PRO A 752 -0.49 -3.70 25.47
C PRO A 752 -1.17 -4.93 26.07
N THR A 753 -2.19 -5.45 25.42
CA THR A 753 -3.02 -6.56 25.95
C THR A 753 -2.67 -7.95 25.42
N ASP A 754 -1.75 -8.03 24.46
CA ASP A 754 -1.30 -9.29 23.84
C ASP A 754 0.07 -9.08 23.15
N GLY A 755 0.69 -10.16 22.66
CA GLY A 755 1.96 -10.12 21.91
C GLY A 755 3.23 -10.23 22.76
N ASP A 756 3.11 -10.35 24.08
CA ASP A 756 4.19 -10.69 25.03
C ASP A 756 3.58 -11.28 26.32
N LYS A 757 4.35 -12.10 27.07
CA LYS A 757 3.92 -12.67 28.36
C LYS A 757 3.42 -11.64 29.39
N ASN A 758 3.94 -10.41 29.36
CA ASN A 758 3.50 -9.32 30.25
C ASN A 758 2.41 -8.44 29.62
N ALA A 759 2.18 -8.56 28.31
CA ALA A 759 1.13 -7.89 27.57
C ALA A 759 -0.14 -8.75 27.63
N ASN A 760 -1.00 -8.47 28.60
CA ASN A 760 -2.24 -9.23 28.81
C ASN A 760 -3.33 -8.31 29.37
N ILE A 761 -4.59 -8.72 29.21
CA ILE A 761 -5.78 -7.93 29.63
C ILE A 761 -5.74 -7.58 31.13
N GLU A 762 -5.26 -8.48 32.00
CA GLU A 762 -5.18 -8.23 33.44
C GLU A 762 -4.19 -7.10 33.77
N ASN A 763 -2.96 -7.19 33.26
CA ASN A 763 -1.93 -6.17 33.43
C ASN A 763 -2.34 -4.84 32.79
N ALA A 764 -2.95 -4.86 31.60
CA ALA A 764 -3.40 -3.65 30.94
C ALA A 764 -4.52 -2.95 31.72
N LYS A 765 -5.53 -3.70 32.22
CA LYS A 765 -6.57 -3.16 33.11
C LYS A 765 -5.96 -2.60 34.40
N LYS A 766 -5.04 -3.34 35.03
CA LYS A 766 -4.35 -2.95 36.27
C LYS A 766 -3.55 -1.67 36.10
N PHE A 767 -2.75 -1.56 35.04
CA PHE A 767 -1.97 -0.38 34.72
C PHE A 767 -2.86 0.81 34.40
N SER A 768 -3.76 0.69 33.41
CA SER A 768 -4.64 1.77 32.96
C SER A 768 -5.51 2.32 34.08
N GLN A 769 -6.13 1.45 34.89
CA GLN A 769 -6.97 1.91 36.01
C GLN A 769 -6.15 2.55 37.13
N GLY A 770 -4.93 2.06 37.40
CA GLY A 770 -3.99 2.64 38.34
C GLY A 770 -3.50 4.03 37.90
N LEU A 771 -3.14 4.18 36.63
CA LEU A 771 -2.72 5.44 36.01
C LEU A 771 -3.85 6.47 36.09
N LEU A 772 -5.06 6.13 35.66
CA LEU A 772 -6.23 7.00 35.74
C LEU A 772 -6.49 7.49 37.17
N LYS A 773 -6.44 6.57 38.15
CA LYS A 773 -6.59 6.91 39.57
C LYS A 773 -5.48 7.83 40.08
N HIS A 774 -4.25 7.63 39.62
CA HIS A 774 -3.11 8.48 39.97
C HIS A 774 -3.26 9.88 39.38
N VAL A 775 -3.43 10.03 38.06
CA VAL A 775 -3.46 11.36 37.39
C VAL A 775 -4.69 12.18 37.80
N LEU A 776 -5.87 11.54 37.91
CA LEU A 776 -7.12 12.20 38.33
C LEU A 776 -7.17 12.52 39.83
N SER A 777 -6.18 12.09 40.62
CA SER A 777 -6.04 12.52 42.02
C SER A 777 -5.51 13.95 42.17
N GLY A 778 -4.85 14.49 41.14
CA GLY A 778 -4.17 15.79 41.18
C GLY A 778 -2.98 15.87 42.15
N ALA A 779 -2.53 14.74 42.70
CA ALA A 779 -1.41 14.69 43.64
C ALA A 779 -0.04 14.97 42.97
N GLY A 780 0.06 14.66 41.67
CA GLY A 780 1.31 14.67 40.91
C GLY A 780 2.29 13.60 41.39
N THR A 781 3.54 13.75 40.97
CA THR A 781 4.65 12.86 41.30
C THR A 781 5.32 13.24 42.63
N PRO A 782 6.27 12.46 43.18
CA PRO A 782 7.04 12.82 44.36
C PRO A 782 7.69 14.21 44.30
N ALA A 783 8.35 14.58 43.19
CA ALA A 783 9.02 15.87 43.01
C ALA A 783 8.09 16.98 42.51
N ARG A 784 7.11 16.69 41.63
CA ARG A 784 6.23 17.70 41.02
C ARG A 784 4.76 17.48 41.35
N LYS A 785 4.21 18.33 42.22
CA LYS A 785 2.79 18.31 42.60
C LYS A 785 1.91 19.01 41.56
N GLY A 786 0.69 18.52 41.40
CA GLY A 786 -0.32 19.08 40.50
C GLY A 786 -0.98 18.03 39.61
N THR A 787 -1.77 18.49 38.64
CA THR A 787 -2.32 17.64 37.58
C THR A 787 -1.23 17.25 36.58
N ILE A 788 -1.40 16.09 35.94
CA ILE A 788 -0.52 15.60 34.87
C ILE A 788 -1.40 15.40 33.64
N ASP A 789 -1.11 16.12 32.56
CA ASP A 789 -1.76 15.94 31.26
C ASP A 789 -1.24 14.64 30.62
N VAL A 790 -2.13 13.67 30.39
CA VAL A 790 -1.78 12.38 29.79
C VAL A 790 -2.71 12.00 28.63
N TYR A 791 -2.16 11.32 27.64
CA TYR A 791 -2.89 10.67 26.54
C TYR A 791 -2.68 9.16 26.62
N LEU A 792 -3.78 8.41 26.73
CA LEU A 792 -3.74 6.95 26.75
C LEU A 792 -3.41 6.39 25.35
N PHE A 793 -2.33 5.62 25.27
CA PHE A 793 -1.91 4.91 24.06
C PHE A 793 -2.39 3.45 24.12
N SER A 794 -3.35 3.01 23.30
CA SER A 794 -4.12 3.72 22.25
C SER A 794 -5.63 3.47 22.36
N LEU A 795 -6.42 4.12 21.52
CA LEU A 795 -7.86 3.91 21.44
C LEU A 795 -8.19 2.51 20.91
N LEU A 796 -7.69 2.16 19.72
CA LEU A 796 -7.99 0.94 18.97
C LEU A 796 -6.71 0.14 18.74
N ASP A 797 -6.84 -1.19 18.60
CA ASP A 797 -5.77 -2.05 18.08
C ASP A 797 -5.48 -1.77 16.59
N GLU A 798 -4.19 -1.85 16.23
CA GLU A 798 -3.67 -1.38 14.94
C GLU A 798 -3.02 -2.53 14.16
N ASN A 799 -3.84 -3.41 13.57
CA ASN A 799 -3.38 -4.66 12.95
C ASN A 799 -2.46 -4.52 11.72
N ALA A 800 -2.29 -3.32 11.17
CA ALA A 800 -1.34 -3.02 10.08
C ALA A 800 -0.06 -2.32 10.58
N LYS A 801 0.05 -2.03 11.88
CA LYS A 801 1.24 -1.41 12.47
C LYS A 801 2.47 -2.33 12.37
N SER A 802 3.66 -1.72 12.33
CA SER A 802 4.93 -2.48 12.25
C SER A 802 5.21 -3.19 13.57
N ILE A 803 5.61 -4.46 13.48
CA ILE A 803 6.02 -5.29 14.62
C ILE A 803 7.53 -5.25 14.88
N ALA A 804 8.28 -4.36 14.22
CA ALA A 804 9.73 -4.27 14.36
C ALA A 804 10.22 -3.98 15.80
N PRO A 805 9.50 -3.19 16.64
CA PRO A 805 9.76 -3.10 18.08
C PRO A 805 9.38 -4.36 18.89
N GLY A 806 8.41 -5.13 18.41
CA GLY A 806 7.89 -6.35 19.03
C GLY A 806 6.46 -6.68 18.62
N ASN A 807 6.01 -7.92 18.87
CA ASN A 807 4.65 -8.38 18.54
C ASN A 807 3.55 -7.61 19.26
N PHE A 808 3.82 -7.08 20.46
CA PHE A 808 2.88 -6.29 21.26
C PHE A 808 2.42 -4.99 20.59
N GLU A 809 3.13 -4.50 19.56
CA GLU A 809 2.86 -3.21 18.92
C GLU A 809 1.44 -3.08 18.32
N ARG A 810 0.78 -4.19 18.02
CA ARG A 810 -0.58 -4.17 17.45
C ARG A 810 -1.69 -4.14 18.50
N HIS A 811 -1.35 -4.29 19.78
CA HIS A 811 -2.27 -4.63 20.88
C HIS A 811 -2.41 -3.55 21.97
N TRP A 812 -2.00 -2.30 21.68
CA TRP A 812 -2.08 -1.17 22.62
C TRP A 812 -3.50 -0.63 22.84
N GLY A 813 -4.49 -1.05 22.04
CA GLY A 813 -5.86 -0.55 22.12
C GLY A 813 -6.52 -0.87 23.46
N ILE A 814 -7.23 0.10 24.04
CA ILE A 814 -8.22 -0.15 25.10
C ILE A 814 -9.53 -0.74 24.52
N PHE A 815 -9.75 -0.54 23.22
CA PHE A 815 -10.78 -1.19 22.40
C PHE A 815 -10.13 -2.09 21.33
N GLU A 816 -10.84 -3.15 20.92
CA GLU A 816 -10.50 -4.00 19.76
C GLU A 816 -10.56 -3.19 18.45
N TYR A 817 -10.06 -3.76 17.34
CA TYR A 817 -10.14 -3.20 15.99
C TYR A 817 -11.58 -2.83 15.54
N ASP A 818 -12.60 -3.46 16.13
CA ASP A 818 -14.01 -3.21 15.84
C ASP A 818 -14.69 -2.25 16.82
N GLY A 819 -13.95 -1.73 17.81
CA GLY A 819 -14.47 -0.77 18.79
C GLY A 819 -15.18 -1.41 19.99
N LYS A 820 -15.04 -2.71 20.25
CA LYS A 820 -15.44 -3.33 21.53
C LYS A 820 -14.43 -3.07 22.65
N PRO A 821 -14.85 -2.76 23.90
CA PRO A 821 -13.94 -2.65 25.04
C PRO A 821 -13.25 -3.98 25.35
N LYS A 822 -11.91 -3.96 25.45
CA LYS A 822 -11.12 -5.15 25.83
C LYS A 822 -11.12 -5.42 27.33
N TYR A 823 -11.43 -4.39 28.13
CA TYR A 823 -11.64 -4.50 29.56
C TYR A 823 -12.48 -3.32 30.09
N GLU A 824 -13.09 -3.50 31.26
CA GLU A 824 -13.74 -2.40 31.98
C GLU A 824 -12.71 -1.38 32.46
N LEU A 825 -12.96 -0.10 32.20
CA LEU A 825 -12.09 1.00 32.59
C LEU A 825 -12.93 2.21 33.02
N ASP A 826 -12.76 2.71 34.25
CA ASP A 826 -13.44 3.92 34.72
C ASP A 826 -12.58 5.16 34.47
N LEU A 827 -12.83 5.80 33.32
CA LEU A 827 -12.23 7.08 32.90
C LEU A 827 -12.50 8.25 33.86
N SER A 828 -13.44 8.12 34.80
CA SER A 828 -13.69 9.14 35.84
C SER A 828 -12.83 8.98 37.08
N GLY A 829 -12.09 7.87 37.22
CA GLY A 829 -11.25 7.55 38.37
C GLY A 829 -12.02 7.29 39.69
N LYS A 830 -13.35 7.28 39.66
CA LYS A 830 -14.22 7.24 40.86
C LYS A 830 -14.73 5.83 41.21
N MET A 831 -14.29 4.81 40.48
CA MET A 831 -14.69 3.40 40.57
C MET A 831 -16.21 3.19 40.59
N LYS A 832 -16.91 3.81 39.64
CA LYS A 832 -18.39 3.79 39.56
C LYS A 832 -19.00 2.64 38.72
N ASN A 833 -18.20 1.65 38.33
CA ASN A 833 -18.63 0.50 37.52
C ASN A 833 -19.44 0.88 36.25
N LYS A 834 -19.12 2.02 35.63
CA LYS A 834 -19.56 2.31 34.26
C LYS A 834 -18.46 1.85 33.32
N GLY A 835 -18.71 0.78 32.57
CA GLY A 835 -17.81 0.33 31.51
C GLY A 835 -17.70 1.33 30.36
N LEU A 836 -16.73 1.10 29.48
CA LEU A 836 -16.57 1.87 28.25
C LEU A 836 -17.74 1.61 27.29
N ALA A 837 -18.24 2.65 26.63
CA ALA A 837 -19.22 2.52 25.55
C ALA A 837 -18.51 2.03 24.27
N PRO A 838 -18.99 0.98 23.59
CA PRO A 838 -18.42 0.49 22.33
C PRO A 838 -18.76 1.40 21.15
N VAL A 839 -18.17 1.13 19.99
CA VAL A 839 -18.70 1.64 18.71
C VAL A 839 -20.00 0.91 18.37
N GLU A 840 -21.08 1.66 18.15
CA GLU A 840 -22.36 1.12 17.68
C GLU A 840 -22.41 0.99 16.14
N GLY A 841 -23.28 0.09 15.66
CA GLY A 841 -23.58 -0.05 14.22
C GLY A 841 -22.50 -0.72 13.38
N VAL A 842 -21.54 -1.40 14.00
CA VAL A 842 -20.42 -2.07 13.31
C VAL A 842 -20.93 -3.17 12.37
N ALA A 843 -20.67 -3.02 11.07
CA ALA A 843 -20.95 -4.05 10.08
C ALA A 843 -19.77 -5.02 9.98
N TYR A 844 -20.02 -6.31 10.20
CA TYR A 844 -19.02 -7.37 10.05
C TYR A 844 -19.12 -8.03 8.67
N MET A 845 -18.02 -8.60 8.20
CA MET A 845 -18.06 -9.54 7.08
C MET A 845 -18.82 -10.83 7.46
N PRO A 846 -19.20 -11.70 6.50
CA PRO A 846 -19.87 -12.96 6.81
C PRO A 846 -19.13 -13.77 7.87
N ARG A 847 -19.86 -14.41 8.79
CA ARG A 847 -19.28 -15.29 9.81
C ARG A 847 -18.79 -16.59 9.19
N ARG A 848 -17.60 -16.55 8.61
CA ARG A 848 -16.85 -17.67 8.05
C ARG A 848 -15.38 -17.49 8.37
N TRP A 849 -14.67 -18.59 8.51
CA TRP A 849 -13.26 -18.63 8.86
C TRP A 849 -12.50 -19.47 7.84
N CYS A 850 -11.21 -19.19 7.68
CA CYS A 850 -10.30 -20.04 6.93
C CYS A 850 -9.51 -20.91 7.90
N VAL A 851 -9.56 -22.22 7.76
CA VAL A 851 -8.91 -23.18 8.67
C VAL A 851 -8.07 -24.19 7.90
N LEU A 852 -7.13 -24.86 8.58
CA LEU A 852 -6.37 -25.96 8.00
C LEU A 852 -7.34 -27.07 7.56
N ASN A 853 -7.20 -27.53 6.32
CA ASN A 853 -8.02 -28.57 5.73
C ASN A 853 -7.68 -29.94 6.35
N PRO A 854 -8.58 -30.60 7.10
CA PRO A 854 -8.33 -31.91 7.71
C PRO A 854 -8.27 -33.05 6.69
N HIS A 855 -8.51 -32.76 5.41
CA HIS A 855 -8.42 -33.67 4.27
C HIS A 855 -7.25 -33.31 3.33
N ALA A 856 -6.32 -32.46 3.74
CA ALA A 856 -5.06 -32.27 3.03
C ALA A 856 -4.16 -33.51 3.20
N ASP A 857 -3.75 -34.11 2.07
CA ASP A 857 -2.88 -35.30 2.04
C ASP A 857 -1.38 -34.96 1.94
N ASP A 858 -1.06 -33.70 1.64
CA ASP A 858 0.31 -33.17 1.51
C ASP A 858 0.45 -31.93 2.41
N PHE A 859 1.53 -31.88 3.17
CA PHE A 859 1.86 -30.78 4.09
C PHE A 859 3.30 -30.27 3.87
N GLU A 860 3.97 -30.63 2.76
CA GLU A 860 5.33 -30.14 2.47
C GLU A 860 5.37 -28.60 2.36
N GLU A 861 4.33 -27.97 1.79
CA GLU A 861 4.19 -26.50 1.67
C GLU A 861 3.59 -25.83 2.92
N LEU A 862 3.28 -26.55 4.00
CA LEU A 862 2.57 -25.99 5.16
C LEU A 862 3.37 -24.88 5.90
N PRO A 863 4.68 -25.04 6.22
CA PRO A 863 5.44 -23.98 6.88
C PRO A 863 5.52 -22.71 6.03
N ASP A 864 5.86 -22.85 4.74
CA ASP A 864 5.95 -21.73 3.80
C ASP A 864 4.60 -21.00 3.63
N SER A 865 3.48 -21.73 3.70
CA SER A 865 2.12 -21.17 3.63
C SER A 865 1.74 -20.38 4.88
N ILE A 866 2.17 -20.85 6.06
CA ILE A 866 1.99 -20.12 7.34
C ILE A 866 2.84 -18.86 7.34
N ASP A 867 4.12 -18.96 6.96
CA ASP A 867 5.03 -17.82 6.87
C ASP A 867 4.52 -16.78 5.85
N TYR A 868 4.03 -17.23 4.69
CA TYR A 868 3.40 -16.36 3.70
C TYR A 868 2.18 -15.62 4.28
N ALA A 869 1.24 -16.35 4.89
CA ALA A 869 0.06 -15.76 5.53
C ALA A 869 0.47 -14.70 6.55
N CYS A 870 1.32 -15.07 7.51
CA CYS A 870 1.76 -14.20 8.60
C CYS A 870 2.63 -13.02 8.15
N SER A 871 3.34 -13.13 7.02
CA SER A 871 4.07 -11.99 6.42
C SER A 871 3.14 -10.90 5.86
N LEU A 872 1.87 -11.23 5.58
CA LEU A 872 0.87 -10.36 4.97
C LEU A 872 -0.37 -10.13 5.86
N SER A 873 -0.36 -10.63 7.10
CA SER A 873 -1.47 -10.50 8.04
C SER A 873 -0.99 -10.29 9.49
N ASP A 874 -1.87 -10.50 10.46
CA ASP A 874 -1.55 -10.35 11.88
C ASP A 874 -1.57 -11.68 12.65
N CYS A 875 -0.41 -12.34 12.71
CA CYS A 875 -0.21 -13.55 13.52
C CYS A 875 0.42 -13.28 14.88
N THR A 876 0.50 -12.02 15.34
CA THR A 876 1.24 -11.66 16.57
C THR A 876 0.76 -12.38 17.82
N ALA A 877 -0.55 -12.69 17.90
CA ALA A 877 -1.18 -13.46 18.98
C ALA A 877 -0.68 -14.91 19.12
N LEU A 878 0.00 -15.47 18.10
CA LEU A 878 0.65 -16.79 18.18
C LEU A 878 1.99 -16.76 18.95
N GLY A 879 2.52 -15.56 19.24
CA GLY A 879 3.81 -15.35 19.89
C GLY A 879 3.90 -15.97 21.29
N TYR A 880 5.13 -16.21 21.77
CA TYR A 880 5.33 -16.79 23.10
C TYR A 880 4.67 -15.95 24.21
N GLY A 881 3.83 -16.59 25.03
CA GLY A 881 3.08 -15.93 26.10
C GLY A 881 1.91 -15.05 25.65
N SER A 882 1.56 -15.09 24.36
CA SER A 882 0.40 -14.39 23.76
C SER A 882 -0.88 -15.23 23.82
N SER A 883 -2.05 -14.63 23.54
CA SER A 883 -3.38 -15.23 23.75
C SER A 883 -3.64 -16.55 23.02
N CYS A 884 -3.02 -16.76 21.87
CA CYS A 884 -3.17 -17.96 21.05
C CYS A 884 -1.96 -18.92 21.13
N ASN A 885 -1.05 -18.72 22.09
CA ASN A 885 0.19 -19.49 22.17
C ASN A 885 0.01 -20.97 22.62
N HIS A 886 -1.16 -21.34 23.13
CA HIS A 886 -1.52 -22.71 23.52
C HIS A 886 -2.03 -23.58 22.37
N LEU A 887 -2.28 -23.00 21.19
CA LEU A 887 -2.80 -23.71 20.03
C LEU A 887 -1.83 -24.81 19.55
N THR A 888 -2.38 -25.87 18.98
CA THR A 888 -1.60 -26.92 18.32
C THR A 888 -1.03 -26.43 16.98
N VAL A 889 -0.21 -27.24 16.29
CA VAL A 889 0.31 -26.88 14.96
C VAL A 889 -0.84 -26.64 13.97
N GLU A 890 -1.90 -27.44 14.05
CA GLU A 890 -3.12 -27.31 13.26
C GLU A 890 -3.91 -26.05 13.62
N GLY A 891 -3.95 -25.68 14.90
CA GLY A 891 -4.54 -24.43 15.38
C GLY A 891 -3.77 -23.20 14.89
N ASN A 892 -2.44 -23.21 15.01
CA ASN A 892 -1.55 -22.15 14.52
C ASN A 892 -1.70 -21.93 13.01
N ALA A 893 -1.72 -23.01 12.23
CA ALA A 893 -1.97 -22.96 10.79
C ALA A 893 -3.33 -22.34 10.47
N SER A 894 -4.38 -22.80 11.16
CA SER A 894 -5.74 -22.29 11.00
C SER A 894 -5.83 -20.80 11.36
N TYR A 895 -5.15 -20.36 12.42
CA TYR A 895 -5.14 -18.95 12.83
C TYR A 895 -4.46 -18.08 11.77
N ALA A 896 -3.28 -18.48 11.30
CA ALA A 896 -2.56 -17.78 10.23
C ALA A 896 -3.41 -17.65 8.96
N PHE A 897 -4.02 -18.74 8.50
CA PHE A 897 -4.89 -18.74 7.33
C PHE A 897 -6.14 -17.88 7.54
N ASN A 898 -6.77 -17.92 8.72
CA ASN A 898 -7.89 -17.03 9.02
C ASN A 898 -7.46 -15.56 8.99
N MET A 899 -6.36 -15.19 9.65
CA MET A 899 -5.92 -13.78 9.68
C MET A 899 -5.64 -13.23 8.28
N TYR A 900 -4.99 -14.02 7.42
CA TYR A 900 -4.80 -13.66 6.01
C TYR A 900 -6.14 -13.54 5.25
N TYR A 901 -7.03 -14.51 5.40
CA TYR A 901 -8.35 -14.52 4.75
C TYR A 901 -9.22 -13.32 5.15
N GLN A 902 -9.25 -12.98 6.44
CA GLN A 902 -10.04 -11.86 6.98
C GLN A 902 -9.44 -10.51 6.59
N MET A 903 -8.11 -10.35 6.67
CA MET A 903 -7.44 -9.09 6.29
C MET A 903 -7.46 -8.85 4.77
N ASN A 904 -7.69 -9.88 3.96
CA ASN A 904 -7.91 -9.78 2.51
C ASN A 904 -9.39 -10.01 2.12
N SER A 905 -10.30 -9.45 2.92
CA SER A 905 -11.73 -9.27 2.65
C SER A 905 -12.53 -10.53 2.28
N GLN A 906 -12.13 -11.70 2.80
CA GLN A 906 -12.79 -13.00 2.62
C GLN A 906 -12.92 -13.49 1.16
N GLU A 907 -12.10 -13.00 0.23
CA GLU A 907 -12.11 -13.46 -1.17
C GLU A 907 -11.76 -14.96 -1.25
N SER A 908 -12.47 -15.70 -2.12
CA SER A 908 -12.45 -17.17 -2.06
C SER A 908 -11.09 -17.81 -2.34
N TRP A 909 -10.22 -17.14 -3.09
CA TRP A 909 -8.86 -17.62 -3.39
C TRP A 909 -7.86 -17.33 -2.26
N ASN A 910 -8.21 -16.48 -1.28
CA ASN A 910 -7.38 -16.21 -0.10
C ASN A 910 -7.55 -17.27 1.01
N CYS A 911 -8.29 -18.36 0.71
CA CYS A 911 -8.44 -19.54 1.56
C CYS A 911 -8.28 -20.84 0.75
N ASP A 912 -7.30 -20.86 -0.15
CA ASP A 912 -6.93 -22.06 -0.93
C ASP A 912 -5.61 -22.65 -0.42
N PHE A 913 -4.53 -21.85 -0.42
CA PHE A 913 -3.19 -22.27 0.02
C PHE A 913 -2.75 -23.63 -0.58
N SER A 914 -2.83 -23.77 -1.92
CA SER A 914 -2.54 -25.03 -2.62
C SER A 914 -3.46 -26.21 -2.23
N GLY A 915 -4.61 -25.95 -1.61
CA GLY A 915 -5.52 -26.94 -1.04
C GLY A 915 -5.29 -27.27 0.44
N LEU A 916 -4.30 -26.64 1.09
CA LEU A 916 -4.02 -26.78 2.52
C LEU A 916 -5.10 -26.16 3.42
N ALA A 917 -5.87 -25.20 2.91
CA ALA A 917 -6.90 -24.50 3.68
C ALA A 917 -8.31 -24.77 3.16
N MET A 918 -9.31 -24.54 4.01
CA MET A 918 -10.72 -24.54 3.62
C MET A 918 -11.53 -23.51 4.40
N VAL A 919 -12.58 -23.00 3.76
CA VAL A 919 -13.56 -22.12 4.42
C VAL A 919 -14.54 -22.96 5.24
N THR A 920 -14.80 -22.53 6.48
CA THR A 920 -15.79 -23.12 7.39
C THR A 920 -16.75 -22.06 7.94
N ASP A 921 -18.00 -22.43 8.18
CA ASP A 921 -18.99 -21.61 8.90
C ASP A 921 -18.96 -21.90 10.43
N GLY A 922 -18.12 -22.83 10.89
CA GLY A 922 -17.92 -23.15 12.30
C GLY A 922 -16.82 -22.28 12.92
N ASP A 923 -17.16 -21.58 14.01
CA ASP A 923 -16.25 -20.71 14.76
C ASP A 923 -15.14 -21.53 15.44
N PRO A 924 -13.85 -21.35 15.09
CA PRO A 924 -12.74 -22.13 15.64
C PRO A 924 -12.13 -21.54 16.92
N SER A 925 -12.71 -20.45 17.45
CA SER A 925 -12.25 -19.77 18.66
C SER A 925 -12.42 -20.60 19.94
N ASP A 926 -11.60 -20.33 20.95
CA ASP A 926 -11.74 -20.87 22.32
C ASP A 926 -11.72 -19.75 23.38
N ASP A 927 -11.80 -20.13 24.67
CA ASP A 927 -11.87 -19.19 25.81
C ASP A 927 -10.63 -18.28 25.97
N HIS A 928 -9.53 -18.59 25.27
CA HIS A 928 -8.26 -17.86 25.34
C HIS A 928 -7.86 -17.23 24.00
N CYS A 929 -8.13 -17.90 22.88
CA CYS A 929 -7.81 -17.45 21.53
C CYS A 929 -9.06 -17.16 20.70
N GLN A 930 -9.24 -15.91 20.28
CA GLN A 930 -10.34 -15.49 19.41
C GLN A 930 -9.89 -15.44 17.95
N PHE A 931 -10.62 -16.11 17.06
CA PHE A 931 -10.40 -16.01 15.61
C PHE A 931 -11.32 -14.92 15.04
N PRO A 932 -10.82 -13.72 14.74
CA PRO A 932 -11.67 -12.58 14.40
C PRO A 932 -12.39 -12.78 13.06
N VAL A 933 -13.51 -12.07 12.93
CA VAL A 933 -14.21 -11.85 11.66
C VAL A 933 -14.13 -10.35 11.39
N MET A 934 -13.35 -9.96 10.38
CA MET A 934 -13.03 -8.54 10.17
C MET A 934 -14.26 -7.71 9.79
N ILE A 935 -14.23 -6.41 10.10
CA ILE A 935 -15.32 -5.49 9.78
C ILE A 935 -15.46 -5.32 8.25
N ALA A 936 -16.69 -5.26 7.76
CA ALA A 936 -16.96 -4.94 6.37
C ALA A 936 -16.60 -3.46 6.11
N HIS A 937 -15.96 -3.16 4.98
CA HIS A 937 -15.59 -1.79 4.64
C HIS A 937 -16.81 -0.85 4.71
N GLY A 938 -16.75 0.11 5.63
CA GLY A 938 -17.76 1.14 5.83
C GLY A 938 -17.83 2.10 4.66
N SER A 939 -18.46 1.70 3.55
CA SER A 939 -19.13 2.68 2.71
C SER A 939 -20.21 3.34 3.56
N SER A 940 -20.24 4.66 3.62
CA SER A 940 -21.35 5.43 4.17
C SER A 940 -22.60 5.22 3.29
N LEU A 941 -23.22 4.05 3.46
CA LEU A 941 -24.58 3.78 3.06
C LEU A 941 -25.46 4.50 4.06
N LEU A 942 -25.64 5.80 3.77
CA LEU A 942 -26.60 6.69 4.41
C LEU A 942 -27.83 5.91 4.85
N LEU A 943 -28.08 5.89 6.16
CA LEU A 943 -29.37 5.54 6.75
C LEU A 943 -30.41 6.63 6.44
N ARG A 944 -30.66 6.88 5.14
CA ARG A 944 -31.89 7.49 4.62
C ARG A 944 -33.08 6.51 4.69
N GLY A 945 -33.11 5.65 5.71
CA GLY A 945 -34.28 4.87 6.11
C GLY A 945 -35.23 5.64 7.04
N GLY A 946 -34.75 6.71 7.68
CA GLY A 946 -35.46 7.43 8.75
C GLY A 946 -36.56 8.43 8.33
N ILE A 947 -37.30 8.19 7.24
CA ILE A 947 -38.49 9.02 6.88
C ILE A 947 -39.70 8.16 6.45
N LEU A 948 -39.52 6.95 5.93
CA LEU A 948 -40.64 6.17 5.37
C LEU A 948 -41.40 5.35 6.43
N ASP A 949 -40.72 4.78 7.42
CA ASP A 949 -41.35 3.96 8.46
C ASP A 949 -42.16 4.79 9.47
N THR A 950 -41.74 6.04 9.74
CA THR A 950 -42.50 6.98 10.57
C THR A 950 -43.79 7.47 9.91
N LEU A 951 -43.91 7.33 8.58
CA LEU A 951 -45.09 7.72 7.80
C LEU A 951 -46.09 6.56 7.63
N LEU A 952 -45.63 5.31 7.70
CA LEU A 952 -46.51 4.12 7.68
C LEU A 952 -47.12 3.79 9.05
N ALA A 953 -46.58 4.33 10.14
CA ALA A 953 -47.17 4.20 11.48
C ALA A 953 -48.35 5.14 11.77
N VAL A 954 -48.60 6.16 10.91
CA VAL A 954 -49.62 7.22 11.15
C VAL A 954 -50.86 7.07 10.26
N VAL A 955 -50.83 6.24 9.22
CA VAL A 955 -51.97 5.96 8.32
C VAL A 955 -52.72 4.66 8.70
N GLY A 956 -52.44 4.13 9.91
CA GLY A 956 -53.12 2.95 10.46
C GLY A 956 -54.37 3.24 11.33
N GLN A 957 -54.72 4.51 11.54
CA GLN A 957 -55.89 4.93 12.32
C GLN A 957 -56.59 6.18 11.73
N CYS A 958 -57.30 5.98 10.61
CA CYS A 958 -58.55 6.65 10.23
C CYS A 958 -59.10 5.99 8.96
#